data_AF-A0A512HTE6-F1
#
_entry.id   AF-A0A512HTE6-F1
#
_cell.length_a   1.000
_cell.length_b   1.000
_cell.length_c   1.000
_cell.angle_alpha   90.00
_cell.angle_beta   90.00
_cell.angle_gamma   90.00
#
_symmetry.space_group_name_H-M   'P 1'
#
loop_
_entity.id
_entity.type
_entity.pdbx_description
1 polymer ?
#
loop_
_entity_poly.entity_id
_entity_poly.type
_entity_poly.pdbx_seq_one_letter_code
_entity_poly.pdbx_strand_id
1 'polypeptide(L)'
;MLAMLLTVLLVRVDPASELPGLTQAAPREIPVAVVGPEPDATTLRDALNGPAVGSLAARLSPSRQAASSSLRDRGVSAVLVMGDGGRHTLWVASAGGRAESERVQEVVRELLAVSGQEIRVVDRIAVSARDPQGVGPFRLGTAWALLGVAFAALLGFVFGARSAGPGLVVVRFGVLTAGAAVAGVGGALLSDVVIDRFDAPFWALAGLGALVVVGVGSVTLALIAWFGRLGLALAVLGLVLGVPGAIGAWPLTPMPVVWPTLLAWLPPGAATWGIRGLASFDGAGADRVVLMMMLWTMLGLAATTVAATEADPRSGLRHLHPSLRRRPVVATVGAIVLAGVLVVTPAVPAFTVSVPEPAVTVTCRPGPQPRSVDELNQRIETVSDFAGFVGGDVGASTALADGRRLFVFGDTIRRPDYASRTMVRNSMLVLSPGCTGLVQRRNKGALIPDRADGVGYWPMSIAAVELGHDLVGVMTQRVEQTGDDLFDFRNLGPSVAIFRVEAGRAPVLQRVVDLGRDDDDPARPVWGSAAAVVGDSVYLYGTSRTAGEGFGRAVSVARAKLTDITDQTAWRYWDGVRWQRDAGRAATVIDQAEGVSQTFSVFREGDSWYALSKQSDFVGTDLVVWESPSPTGPFTAAPPVAQIPSTGSELRYMPLAHPDLFPEPGTMVVSVSRNTTDGDVQSDPSLYRPEFLRVELP
;
A
#
# COMPACT_ATOMS: atom_id res chain seq x y z
N MET A 1 4.36 51.18 8.33
CA MET A 1 5.10 50.97 9.59
C MET A 1 4.39 49.99 10.53
N LEU A 2 3.17 50.28 11.01
CA LEU A 2 2.41 49.37 11.91
C LEU A 2 2.19 47.96 11.32
N ALA A 3 1.84 47.88 10.03
CA ALA A 3 1.71 46.60 9.31
C ALA A 3 3.01 45.78 9.34
N MET A 4 4.16 46.39 9.06
CA MET A 4 5.47 45.71 9.14
C MET A 4 5.81 45.25 10.57
N LEU A 5 5.51 46.08 11.58
CA LEU A 5 5.72 45.74 12.99
C LEU A 5 4.86 44.56 13.45
N LEU A 6 3.60 44.51 13.01
CA LEU A 6 2.68 43.40 13.30
C LEU A 6 3.12 42.12 12.60
N THR A 7 3.56 42.20 11.34
CA THR A 7 4.13 41.05 10.61
C THR A 7 5.39 40.52 11.30
N VAL A 8 6.30 41.40 11.72
CA VAL A 8 7.52 41.02 12.49
C VAL A 8 7.15 40.30 13.79
N LEU A 9 6.17 40.82 14.53
CA LEU A 9 5.74 40.22 15.81
C LEU A 9 5.15 38.82 15.59
N LEU A 10 4.25 38.67 14.61
CA LEU A 10 3.56 37.42 14.32
C LEU A 10 4.47 36.34 13.72
N VAL A 11 5.45 36.74 12.91
CA VAL A 11 6.45 35.82 12.32
C VAL A 11 7.40 35.25 13.39
N ARG A 12 7.55 35.92 14.54
CA ARG A 12 8.39 35.44 15.65
C ARG A 12 7.67 34.57 16.67
N VAL A 13 6.34 34.41 16.60
CA VAL A 13 5.61 33.51 17.48
C VAL A 13 5.85 32.06 17.04
N ASP A 14 6.28 31.21 17.96
CA ASP A 14 6.44 29.78 17.70
C ASP A 14 5.12 29.03 17.99
N PRO A 15 4.37 28.61 16.97
CA PRO A 15 3.09 27.93 17.17
C PRO A 15 3.24 26.59 17.92
N ALA A 16 4.42 25.96 17.84
CA ALA A 16 4.70 24.69 18.50
C ALA A 16 4.85 24.83 20.03
N SER A 17 5.27 26.00 20.53
CA SER A 17 5.36 26.28 21.96
C SER A 17 4.06 26.83 22.56
N GLU A 18 3.23 27.49 21.75
CA GLU A 18 2.06 28.25 22.21
C GLU A 18 0.71 27.51 22.07
N LEU A 19 0.66 26.38 21.34
CA LEU A 19 -0.56 25.55 21.19
C LEU A 19 -0.29 24.08 21.54
N PRO A 20 -0.18 23.73 22.84
CA PRO A 20 -0.02 22.34 23.28
C PRO A 20 -1.21 21.48 22.81
N GLY A 21 -0.92 20.41 22.05
CA GLY A 21 -1.93 19.45 21.57
C GLY A 21 -2.19 19.45 20.05
N LEU A 22 -1.62 20.39 19.29
CA LEU A 22 -1.64 20.37 17.81
C LEU A 22 -0.35 19.73 17.26
N THR A 23 -0.22 18.40 17.38
CA THR A 23 0.87 17.66 16.73
C THR A 23 0.59 17.47 15.24
N GLN A 24 1.60 17.66 14.38
CA GLN A 24 1.47 17.29 12.97
C GLN A 24 1.09 15.81 12.87
N ALA A 25 0.05 15.52 12.07
CA ALA A 25 -0.41 14.16 11.83
C ALA A 25 -0.45 13.94 10.33
N ALA A 26 0.05 12.79 9.91
CA ALA A 26 0.05 12.41 8.50
C ALA A 26 -1.37 12.13 7.99
N PRO A 27 -1.68 12.46 6.73
CA PRO A 27 -2.93 12.06 6.09
C PRO A 27 -3.13 10.54 6.16
N ARG A 28 -4.39 10.10 6.15
CA ARG A 28 -4.75 8.67 6.14
C ARG A 28 -4.24 7.94 4.89
N GLU A 29 -4.06 8.65 3.78
CA GLU A 29 -3.64 8.10 2.49
C GLU A 29 -2.62 9.04 1.85
N ILE A 30 -1.36 8.63 1.85
CA ILE A 30 -0.28 9.42 1.26
C ILE A 30 0.02 8.88 -0.15
N PRO A 31 -0.10 9.71 -1.20
CA PRO A 31 0.12 9.28 -2.58
C PRO A 31 1.61 9.03 -2.83
N VAL A 32 1.92 7.82 -3.30
CA VAL A 32 3.31 7.40 -3.57
C VAL A 32 3.40 6.87 -4.99
N ALA A 33 4.43 7.25 -5.74
CA ALA A 33 4.73 6.64 -7.03
C ALA A 33 5.73 5.50 -6.84
N VAL A 34 5.51 4.36 -7.49
CA VAL A 34 6.47 3.25 -7.55
C VAL A 34 7.03 3.18 -8.96
N VAL A 35 8.35 3.14 -9.08
CA VAL A 35 9.07 3.01 -10.35
C VAL A 35 9.99 1.80 -10.29
N GLY A 36 9.83 0.86 -11.21
CA GLY A 36 10.66 -0.33 -11.29
C GLY A 36 10.25 -1.22 -12.45
N PRO A 37 10.99 -2.31 -12.69
CA PRO A 37 10.58 -3.33 -13.64
C PRO A 37 9.27 -4.00 -13.18
N GLU A 38 8.39 -4.30 -14.13
CA GLU A 38 7.26 -5.19 -13.88
C GLU A 38 7.71 -6.65 -14.04
N PRO A 39 7.19 -7.59 -13.24
CA PRO A 39 6.05 -7.45 -12.30
C PRO A 39 6.40 -6.91 -10.90
N ASP A 40 7.67 -6.77 -10.55
CA ASP A 40 8.10 -6.45 -9.17
C ASP A 40 7.57 -5.12 -8.65
N ALA A 41 7.56 -4.08 -9.49
CA ALA A 41 6.98 -2.78 -9.15
C ALA A 41 5.49 -2.89 -8.81
N THR A 42 4.78 -3.78 -9.51
CA THR A 42 3.37 -4.09 -9.28
C THR A 42 3.18 -4.76 -7.93
N THR A 43 4.03 -5.74 -7.59
CA THR A 43 4.02 -6.42 -6.27
C THR A 43 4.26 -5.42 -5.14
N LEU A 44 5.28 -4.58 -5.27
CA LEU A 44 5.61 -3.58 -4.26
C LEU A 44 4.51 -2.52 -4.10
N ARG A 45 3.92 -2.06 -5.21
CA ARG A 45 2.74 -1.16 -5.20
C ARG A 45 1.55 -1.81 -4.51
N ASP A 46 1.31 -3.10 -4.73
CA ASP A 46 0.24 -3.85 -4.06
C ASP A 46 0.53 -3.99 -2.55
N ALA A 47 1.78 -4.21 -2.18
CA ALA A 47 2.21 -4.32 -0.79
C ALA A 47 2.05 -3.00 -0.01
N LEU A 48 2.40 -1.87 -0.62
CA LEU A 48 2.22 -0.52 -0.05
C LEU A 48 0.74 -0.12 0.11
N ASN A 49 -0.13 -0.65 -0.76
CA ASN A 49 -1.58 -0.46 -0.70
C ASN A 49 -2.28 -1.54 0.15
N GLY A 50 -1.52 -2.48 0.69
CA GLY A 50 -2.03 -3.57 1.51
C GLY A 50 -2.65 -3.05 2.81
N PRO A 51 -3.42 -3.89 3.52
CA PRO A 51 -4.07 -3.58 4.79
C PRO A 51 -3.14 -3.13 5.94
N ALA A 52 -1.82 -3.10 5.74
CA ALA A 52 -0.81 -2.76 6.72
C ALA A 52 -1.01 -1.36 7.33
N VAL A 53 -0.52 -1.17 8.55
CA VAL A 53 -0.68 0.05 9.36
C VAL A 53 -0.24 1.31 8.59
N GLY A 54 -1.21 2.09 8.11
CA GLY A 54 -1.00 3.34 7.36
C GLY A 54 -0.99 3.15 5.85
N SER A 55 -2.18 2.95 5.26
CA SER A 55 -2.36 2.79 3.82
C SER A 55 -1.75 3.95 3.05
N LEU A 56 -0.79 3.64 2.19
CA LEU A 56 -0.36 4.57 1.15
C LEU A 56 -1.33 4.45 -0.03
N ALA A 57 -1.40 5.50 -0.84
CA ALA A 57 -2.07 5.46 -2.14
C ALA A 57 -0.99 5.30 -3.22
N ALA A 58 -0.34 4.14 -3.23
CA ALA A 58 0.74 3.82 -4.15
C ALA A 58 0.20 3.55 -5.56
N ARG A 59 0.85 4.15 -6.56
CA ARG A 59 0.56 3.97 -7.99
C ARG A 59 1.83 3.72 -8.78
N LEU A 60 1.73 2.94 -9.84
CA LEU A 60 2.86 2.76 -10.76
C LEU A 60 3.12 4.05 -11.52
N SER A 61 4.39 4.31 -11.81
CA SER A 61 4.81 5.37 -12.70
C SER A 61 5.66 4.78 -13.83
N PRO A 62 5.41 5.18 -15.10
CA PRO A 62 6.02 4.55 -16.26
C PRO A 62 7.53 4.80 -16.37
N SER A 63 8.05 5.84 -15.70
CA SER A 63 9.48 6.15 -15.74
C SER A 63 9.92 6.97 -14.54
N ARG A 64 11.24 6.94 -14.27
CA ARG A 64 11.86 7.81 -13.24
C ARG A 64 11.60 9.29 -13.51
N GLN A 65 11.55 9.70 -14.78
CA GLN A 65 11.28 11.07 -15.17
C GLN A 65 9.83 11.47 -14.88
N ALA A 66 8.85 10.64 -15.26
CA ALA A 66 7.44 10.88 -14.98
C ALA A 66 7.15 10.94 -13.47
N ALA A 67 7.81 10.08 -12.69
CA ALA A 67 7.70 10.09 -11.24
C ALA A 67 8.36 11.33 -10.62
N SER A 68 9.53 11.75 -11.13
CA SER A 68 10.18 12.99 -10.69
C SER A 68 9.33 14.22 -10.99
N SER A 69 8.70 14.29 -12.17
CA SER A 69 7.75 15.36 -12.49
C SER A 69 6.54 15.31 -11.55
N SER A 70 5.96 14.13 -11.31
CA SER A 70 4.84 13.97 -10.37
C SER A 70 5.18 14.41 -8.95
N LEU A 71 6.43 14.24 -8.50
CA LEU A 71 6.90 14.72 -7.19
C LEU A 71 7.04 16.26 -7.17
N ARG A 72 7.59 16.86 -8.24
CA ARG A 72 7.72 18.33 -8.39
C ARG A 72 6.38 19.03 -8.55
N ASP A 73 5.47 18.43 -9.31
CA ASP A 73 4.13 18.97 -9.56
C ASP A 73 3.18 18.75 -8.39
N ARG A 74 3.68 18.14 -7.30
CA ARG A 74 2.90 17.81 -6.10
C ARG A 74 1.69 16.96 -6.46
N GLY A 75 1.90 15.96 -7.31
CA GLY A 75 0.95 14.89 -7.64
C GLY A 75 1.23 13.58 -6.91
N VAL A 76 2.39 13.45 -6.25
CA VAL A 76 2.72 12.46 -5.21
C VAL A 76 3.56 13.12 -4.13
N SER A 77 3.60 12.52 -2.95
CA SER A 77 4.38 12.99 -1.81
C SER A 77 5.73 12.28 -1.67
N ALA A 78 5.84 11.09 -2.28
CA ALA A 78 7.07 10.34 -2.38
C ALA A 78 7.13 9.49 -3.65
N VAL A 79 8.35 9.11 -4.04
CA VAL A 79 8.62 8.17 -5.13
C VAL A 79 9.53 7.06 -4.61
N LEU A 80 9.05 5.82 -4.65
CA LEU A 80 9.88 4.64 -4.40
C LEU A 80 10.45 4.13 -5.72
N VAL A 81 11.75 4.33 -5.90
CA VAL A 81 12.49 3.85 -7.07
C VAL A 81 13.15 2.53 -6.71
N MET A 82 12.78 1.47 -7.42
CA MET A 82 13.38 0.17 -7.25
C MET A 82 14.80 0.15 -7.79
N GLY A 83 15.69 -0.45 -7.00
CA GLY A 83 17.07 -0.73 -7.38
C GLY A 83 17.34 -2.22 -7.25
N ASP A 84 18.56 -2.61 -7.62
CA ASP A 84 18.95 -4.01 -7.72
C ASP A 84 19.25 -4.63 -6.34
N GLY A 85 19.02 -5.93 -6.22
CA GLY A 85 19.37 -6.70 -5.02
C GLY A 85 18.63 -6.27 -3.76
N GLY A 86 17.39 -5.78 -3.88
CA GLY A 86 16.57 -5.37 -2.73
C GLY A 86 16.96 -4.02 -2.10
N ARG A 87 17.78 -3.21 -2.78
CA ARG A 87 18.17 -1.87 -2.33
C ARG A 87 17.41 -0.82 -3.13
N HIS A 88 16.41 -0.21 -2.50
CA HIS A 88 15.53 0.77 -3.14
C HIS A 88 15.92 2.20 -2.74
N THR A 89 15.50 3.18 -3.53
CA THR A 89 15.68 4.60 -3.20
C THR A 89 14.31 5.25 -3.01
N LEU A 90 14.05 5.80 -1.84
CA LEU A 90 12.84 6.56 -1.56
C LEU A 90 13.12 8.05 -1.72
N TRP A 91 12.57 8.67 -2.76
CA TRP A 91 12.56 10.11 -2.91
C TRP A 91 11.40 10.70 -2.12
N VAL A 92 11.71 11.66 -1.23
CA VAL A 92 10.70 12.41 -0.48
C VAL A 92 10.78 13.89 -0.83
N ALA A 93 9.73 14.62 -0.50
CA ALA A 93 9.64 16.07 -0.65
C ALA A 93 9.27 16.70 0.70
N SER A 94 10.24 16.79 1.61
CA SER A 94 9.97 17.28 2.98
C SER A 94 9.50 18.73 3.01
N ALA A 95 9.84 19.54 1.99
CA ALA A 95 9.31 20.89 1.81
C ALA A 95 7.78 20.94 1.61
N GLY A 96 7.17 19.85 1.13
CA GLY A 96 5.72 19.70 1.00
C GLY A 96 5.03 19.47 2.34
N GLY A 97 5.68 18.67 3.21
CA GLY A 97 5.22 18.32 4.55
C GLY A 97 6.18 17.32 5.21
N ARG A 98 6.73 17.70 6.37
CA ARG A 98 7.69 16.87 7.11
C ARG A 98 7.05 15.62 7.71
N ALA A 99 5.96 15.77 8.46
CA ALA A 99 5.24 14.64 9.05
C ALA A 99 4.75 13.63 8.01
N GLU A 100 4.34 14.11 6.83
CA GLU A 100 3.98 13.25 5.70
C GLU A 100 5.19 12.47 5.19
N SER A 101 6.32 13.14 4.97
CA SER A 101 7.56 12.48 4.53
C SER A 101 8.11 11.48 5.54
N GLU A 102 8.05 11.79 6.83
CA GLU A 102 8.48 10.89 7.91
C GLU A 102 7.57 9.65 8.00
N ARG A 103 6.25 9.83 7.87
CA ARG A 103 5.30 8.71 7.87
C ARG A 103 5.51 7.78 6.69
N VAL A 104 5.71 8.30 5.48
CA VAL A 104 6.01 7.44 4.32
C VAL A 104 7.30 6.66 4.55
N GLN A 105 8.35 7.31 5.09
CA GLN A 105 9.60 6.62 5.39
C GLN A 105 9.42 5.49 6.40
N GLU A 106 8.65 5.71 7.46
CA GLU A 106 8.35 4.68 8.46
C GLU A 106 7.63 3.48 7.84
N VAL A 107 6.52 3.72 7.13
CA VAL A 107 5.71 2.65 6.48
C VAL A 107 6.54 1.87 5.47
N VAL A 108 7.30 2.56 4.61
CA VAL A 108 8.14 1.90 3.60
C VAL A 108 9.28 1.11 4.25
N ARG A 109 9.91 1.61 5.32
CA ARG A 109 10.96 0.85 6.05
C ARG A 109 10.40 -0.41 6.68
N GLU A 110 9.26 -0.31 7.38
CA GLU A 110 8.62 -1.45 8.04
C GLU A 110 8.25 -2.54 7.02
N LEU A 111 7.61 -2.14 5.92
CA LEU A 111 7.20 -3.06 4.87
C LEU A 111 8.39 -3.80 4.25
N LEU A 112 9.47 -3.08 3.95
CA LEU A 112 10.61 -3.64 3.24
C LEU A 112 11.52 -4.49 4.15
N ALA A 113 11.63 -4.11 5.42
CA ALA A 113 12.41 -4.86 6.42
C ALA A 113 11.93 -6.32 6.55
N VAL A 114 10.62 -6.57 6.42
CA VAL A 114 10.02 -7.91 6.46
C VAL A 114 10.63 -8.86 5.44
N SER A 115 11.02 -8.35 4.27
CA SER A 115 11.56 -9.15 3.17
C SER A 115 13.08 -9.00 3.01
N GLY A 116 13.77 -8.45 4.02
CA GLY A 116 15.21 -8.18 3.98
C GLY A 116 15.60 -7.15 2.92
N GLN A 117 14.68 -6.25 2.54
CA GLN A 117 14.94 -5.17 1.60
C GLN A 117 15.30 -3.88 2.35
N GLU A 118 16.14 -3.06 1.74
CA GLU A 118 16.62 -1.81 2.33
C GLU A 118 16.19 -0.60 1.51
N ILE A 119 16.05 0.54 2.19
CA ILE A 119 15.83 1.83 1.51
C ILE A 119 16.92 2.84 1.82
N ARG A 120 17.35 3.55 0.78
CA ARG A 120 18.05 4.81 0.88
C ARG A 120 17.05 5.96 0.69
N VAL A 121 16.85 6.74 1.74
CA VAL A 121 16.01 7.93 1.65
C VAL A 121 16.83 9.08 1.06
N VAL A 122 16.29 9.73 0.02
CA VAL A 122 16.88 10.92 -0.60
C VAL A 122 15.80 11.99 -0.64
N ASP A 123 16.01 13.06 0.11
CA ASP A 123 15.12 14.21 0.05
C ASP A 123 15.44 15.01 -1.22
N ARG A 124 14.54 14.92 -2.22
CA ARG A 124 14.73 15.58 -3.52
C ARG A 124 14.24 17.01 -3.51
N ILE A 125 13.32 17.32 -2.60
CA ILE A 125 12.72 18.65 -2.42
C ILE A 125 12.75 18.93 -0.93
N ALA A 126 13.96 19.19 -0.44
CA ALA A 126 14.23 19.34 0.98
C ALA A 126 13.70 20.68 1.50
N VAL A 127 13.25 20.69 2.75
CA VAL A 127 13.08 21.94 3.48
C VAL A 127 14.43 22.67 3.50
N SER A 128 14.40 24.01 3.41
CA SER A 128 15.59 24.84 3.58
C SER A 128 16.35 24.44 4.84
N ALA A 129 17.68 24.30 4.72
CA ALA A 129 18.56 24.01 5.85
C ALA A 129 18.46 25.07 6.98
N ARG A 130 17.92 26.26 6.66
CA ARG A 130 17.76 27.39 7.58
C ARG A 130 16.37 27.46 8.23
N ASP A 131 15.40 26.66 7.76
CA ASP A 131 14.11 26.42 8.41
C ASP A 131 13.88 24.91 8.58
N PRO A 132 14.62 24.20 9.46
CA PRO A 132 14.56 22.73 9.54
C PRO A 132 13.18 22.15 9.88
N GLN A 133 12.29 23.00 10.42
CA GLN A 133 10.92 22.66 10.81
C GLN A 133 9.88 22.98 9.73
N GLY A 134 10.25 23.71 8.67
CA GLY A 134 9.36 24.06 7.56
C GLY A 134 8.19 24.96 7.95
N VAL A 135 8.36 25.77 9.00
CA VAL A 135 7.31 26.63 9.59
C VAL A 135 7.28 28.03 9.01
N GLY A 136 8.32 28.45 8.28
CA GLY A 136 8.43 29.76 7.65
C GLY A 136 7.26 30.10 6.71
N PRO A 137 6.90 29.22 5.75
CA PRO A 137 5.76 29.47 4.84
C PRO A 137 4.45 29.64 5.60
N PHE A 138 4.25 28.89 6.68
CA PHE A 138 3.09 28.99 7.56
C PHE A 138 3.03 30.34 8.28
N ARG A 139 4.15 30.77 8.88
CA ARG A 139 4.26 32.04 9.60
C ARG A 139 3.98 33.22 8.69
N LEU A 140 4.59 33.24 7.50
CA LEU A 140 4.40 34.31 6.52
C LEU A 140 2.97 34.34 5.97
N GLY A 141 2.43 33.17 5.59
CA GLY A 141 1.06 33.06 5.08
C GLY A 141 0.00 33.50 6.09
N THR A 142 0.16 33.08 7.35
CA THR A 142 -0.72 33.48 8.45
C THR A 142 -0.62 34.97 8.74
N ALA A 143 0.58 35.55 8.70
CA ALA A 143 0.78 36.98 8.88
C ALA A 143 0.10 37.81 7.78
N TRP A 144 0.17 37.39 6.52
CA TRP A 144 -0.56 38.04 5.42
C TRP A 144 -2.08 37.91 5.55
N ALA A 145 -2.59 36.74 5.93
CA ALA A 145 -4.02 36.56 6.18
C ALA A 145 -4.51 37.48 7.32
N LEU A 146 -3.75 37.56 8.41
CA LEU A 146 -4.01 38.49 9.53
C LEU A 146 -4.00 39.96 9.09
N LEU A 147 -3.02 40.36 8.27
CA LEU A 147 -2.96 41.71 7.72
C LEU A 147 -4.19 42.04 6.86
N GLY A 148 -4.69 41.11 6.06
CA GLY A 148 -5.93 41.28 5.29
C GLY A 148 -7.12 41.60 6.19
N VAL A 149 -7.31 40.81 7.26
CA VAL A 149 -8.37 41.04 8.26
C VAL A 149 -8.17 42.40 8.95
N ALA A 150 -6.94 42.71 9.37
CA ALA A 150 -6.62 43.94 10.09
C ALA A 150 -6.85 45.21 9.25
N PHE A 151 -6.45 45.20 7.97
CA PHE A 151 -6.71 46.32 7.05
C PHE A 151 -8.21 46.53 6.83
N ALA A 152 -8.96 45.45 6.61
CA ALA A 152 -10.41 45.51 6.45
C ALA A 152 -11.11 46.03 7.72
N ALA A 153 -10.68 45.57 8.90
CA ALA A 153 -11.19 46.04 10.18
C ALA A 153 -10.92 47.54 10.37
N LEU A 154 -9.68 48.00 10.11
CA LEU A 154 -9.32 49.42 10.19
C LEU A 154 -10.19 50.28 9.27
N LEU A 155 -10.40 49.86 8.02
CA LEU A 155 -11.27 50.57 7.08
C LEU A 155 -12.73 50.59 7.57
N GLY A 156 -13.21 49.51 8.17
CA GLY A 156 -14.53 49.44 8.80
C GLY A 156 -14.67 50.34 10.03
N PHE A 157 -13.60 50.54 10.81
CA PHE A 157 -13.60 51.48 11.93
C PHE A 157 -13.56 52.94 11.48
N VAL A 158 -12.70 53.27 10.50
CA VAL A 158 -12.50 54.64 10.00
C VAL A 158 -13.71 55.13 9.21
N PHE A 159 -14.24 54.31 8.32
CA PHE A 159 -15.30 54.71 7.39
C PHE A 159 -16.69 54.15 7.77
N GLY A 160 -16.80 53.46 8.91
CA GLY A 160 -18.02 52.79 9.37
C GLY A 160 -18.24 51.40 8.75
N ALA A 161 -19.12 50.58 9.35
CA ALA A 161 -19.33 49.19 8.91
C ALA A 161 -19.81 49.09 7.44
N ARG A 162 -20.72 49.97 7.01
CA ARG A 162 -21.24 50.01 5.64
C ARG A 162 -20.67 51.17 4.84
N SER A 163 -20.47 50.94 3.55
CA SER A 163 -20.13 52.01 2.60
C SER A 163 -21.38 52.80 2.25
N ALA A 164 -21.34 54.14 2.40
CA ALA A 164 -22.46 55.03 2.12
C ALA A 164 -22.83 55.17 0.62
N GLY A 165 -22.08 54.51 -0.28
CA GLY A 165 -22.32 54.52 -1.72
C GLY A 165 -21.15 53.89 -2.51
N PRO A 166 -21.30 53.71 -3.83
CA PRO A 166 -20.31 53.03 -4.68
C PRO A 166 -18.94 53.73 -4.69
N GLY A 167 -18.89 55.05 -4.59
CA GLY A 167 -17.62 55.80 -4.52
C GLY A 167 -16.78 55.42 -3.30
N LEU A 168 -17.40 55.20 -2.13
CA LEU A 168 -16.68 54.77 -0.93
C LEU A 168 -16.21 53.30 -1.02
N VAL A 169 -16.92 52.46 -1.78
CA VAL A 169 -16.45 51.09 -2.09
C VAL A 169 -15.16 51.15 -2.91
N VAL A 170 -15.11 51.99 -3.95
CA VAL A 170 -13.90 52.18 -4.79
C VAL A 170 -12.72 52.65 -3.93
N VAL A 171 -12.94 53.63 -3.05
CA VAL A 171 -11.88 54.13 -2.14
C VAL A 171 -11.39 53.02 -1.20
N ARG A 172 -12.30 52.27 -0.56
CA ARG A 172 -11.91 51.18 0.36
C ARG A 172 -11.10 50.09 -0.33
N PHE A 173 -11.53 49.66 -1.52
CA PHE A 173 -10.80 48.64 -2.28
C PHE A 173 -9.49 49.18 -2.87
N GLY A 174 -9.43 50.46 -3.26
CA GLY A 174 -8.20 51.13 -3.67
C GLY A 174 -7.17 51.21 -2.54
N VAL A 175 -7.58 51.63 -1.34
CA VAL A 175 -6.71 51.66 -0.15
C VAL A 175 -6.29 50.25 0.28
N LEU A 176 -7.21 49.28 0.25
CA LEU A 176 -6.88 47.88 0.54
C LEU A 176 -5.84 47.33 -0.45
N THR A 177 -5.99 47.61 -1.74
CA THR A 177 -5.08 47.13 -2.79
C THR A 177 -3.70 47.77 -2.66
N ALA A 178 -3.63 49.08 -2.40
CA ALA A 178 -2.37 49.77 -2.14
C ALA A 178 -1.68 49.24 -0.87
N GLY A 179 -2.44 49.05 0.21
CA GLY A 179 -1.94 48.45 1.45
C GLY A 179 -1.48 47.01 1.26
N ALA A 180 -2.18 46.23 0.44
CA ALA A 180 -1.83 44.87 0.08
C ALA A 180 -0.52 44.80 -0.72
N ALA A 181 -0.31 45.71 -1.68
CA ALA A 181 0.95 45.80 -2.42
C ALA A 181 2.15 46.07 -1.48
N VAL A 182 1.98 47.01 -0.54
CA VAL A 182 3.00 47.30 0.49
C VAL A 182 3.22 46.10 1.41
N ALA A 183 2.16 45.41 1.83
CA ALA A 183 2.26 44.20 2.66
C ALA A 183 2.91 43.02 1.95
N GLY A 184 2.65 42.86 0.64
CA GLY A 184 3.29 41.84 -0.20
C GLY A 184 4.78 42.09 -0.34
N VAL A 185 5.19 43.30 -0.77
CA VAL A 185 6.61 43.69 -0.86
C VAL A 185 7.29 43.63 0.51
N GLY A 186 6.62 44.14 1.55
CA GLY A 186 7.11 44.10 2.92
C GLY A 186 7.31 42.68 3.43
N GLY A 187 6.37 41.76 3.15
CA GLY A 187 6.48 40.35 3.51
C GLY A 187 7.58 39.61 2.75
N ALA A 188 7.77 39.90 1.46
CA ALA A 188 8.87 39.35 0.67
C ALA A 188 10.25 39.86 1.13
N LEU A 189 10.35 41.14 1.52
CA LEU A 189 11.55 41.68 2.18
C LEU A 189 11.76 41.04 3.56
N LEU A 190 10.67 40.83 4.32
CA LEU A 190 10.75 40.21 5.64
C LEU A 190 11.15 38.73 5.57
N SER A 191 10.74 38.00 4.53
CA SER A 191 11.25 36.65 4.31
C SER A 191 12.74 36.64 4.03
N ASP A 192 13.26 37.64 3.31
CA ASP A 192 14.68 37.76 3.03
C ASP A 192 15.52 38.17 4.25
N VAL A 193 14.93 38.93 5.19
CA VAL A 193 15.66 39.55 6.32
C VAL A 193 15.41 38.88 7.69
N VAL A 194 14.23 38.29 7.91
CA VAL A 194 13.81 37.74 9.23
C VAL A 194 13.61 36.24 9.20
N ILE A 195 13.26 35.66 8.03
CA ILE A 195 13.04 34.21 7.83
C ILE A 195 14.18 33.59 7.00
N ASP A 196 15.27 34.32 6.76
CA ASP A 196 16.46 33.89 6.01
C ASP A 196 16.15 33.13 4.70
N ARG A 197 15.57 33.88 3.75
CA ARG A 197 15.38 33.61 2.31
C ARG A 197 14.70 32.27 1.99
N PHE A 198 13.44 32.35 1.57
CA PHE A 198 12.86 31.30 0.71
C PHE A 198 13.58 31.34 -0.64
N ASP A 199 13.82 30.18 -1.27
CA ASP A 199 14.28 30.10 -2.67
C ASP A 199 13.13 30.45 -3.66
N ALA A 200 12.32 31.46 -3.32
CA ALA A 200 11.19 31.94 -4.11
C ALA A 200 11.58 33.21 -4.90
N PRO A 201 11.12 33.37 -6.14
CA PRO A 201 11.30 34.63 -6.88
C PRO A 201 10.63 35.79 -6.14
N PHE A 202 11.40 36.82 -5.79
CA PHE A 202 10.95 37.95 -4.95
C PHE A 202 9.62 38.55 -5.39
N TRP A 203 9.48 38.88 -6.69
CA TRP A 203 8.27 39.48 -7.22
C TRP A 203 7.06 38.54 -7.25
N ALA A 204 7.30 37.24 -7.46
CA ALA A 204 6.23 36.24 -7.40
C ALA A 204 5.72 36.11 -5.96
N LEU A 205 6.62 36.07 -4.98
CA LEU A 205 6.27 36.00 -3.56
C LEU A 205 5.55 37.28 -3.09
N ALA A 206 6.03 38.46 -3.49
CA ALA A 206 5.39 39.73 -3.18
C ALA A 206 3.99 39.85 -3.80
N GLY A 207 3.84 39.41 -5.06
CA GLY A 207 2.56 39.36 -5.76
C GLY A 207 1.56 38.41 -5.09
N LEU A 208 2.00 37.20 -4.72
CA LEU A 208 1.17 36.24 -3.97
C LEU A 208 0.74 36.82 -2.63
N GLY A 209 1.66 37.42 -1.87
CA GLY A 209 1.36 38.04 -0.59
C GLY A 209 0.34 39.17 -0.69
N ALA A 210 0.51 40.06 -1.67
CA ALA A 210 -0.46 41.11 -1.94
C ALA A 210 -1.84 40.53 -2.29
N LEU A 211 -1.87 39.47 -3.09
CA LEU A 211 -3.11 38.81 -3.50
C LEU A 211 -3.83 38.12 -2.33
N VAL A 212 -3.08 37.49 -1.41
CA VAL A 212 -3.64 36.94 -0.16
C VAL A 212 -4.24 38.06 0.70
N VAL A 213 -3.50 39.16 0.90
CA VAL A 213 -3.96 40.29 1.74
C VAL A 213 -5.24 40.92 1.16
N VAL A 214 -5.29 41.18 -0.16
CA VAL A 214 -6.48 41.75 -0.79
C VAL A 214 -7.65 40.77 -0.83
N GLY A 215 -7.42 39.47 -1.09
CA GLY A 215 -8.46 38.46 -1.10
C GLY A 215 -9.13 38.31 0.27
N VAL A 216 -8.32 38.14 1.32
CA VAL A 216 -8.81 38.05 2.71
C VAL A 216 -9.47 39.35 3.16
N GLY A 217 -8.86 40.49 2.85
CA GLY A 217 -9.41 41.80 3.17
C GLY A 217 -10.75 42.06 2.48
N SER A 218 -10.91 41.65 1.23
CA SER A 218 -12.14 41.84 0.44
C SER A 218 -13.31 41.05 1.03
N VAL A 219 -13.08 39.78 1.39
CA VAL A 219 -14.09 38.95 2.07
C VAL A 219 -14.42 39.51 3.44
N THR A 220 -13.41 39.98 4.19
CA THR A 220 -13.62 40.60 5.51
C THR A 220 -14.44 41.89 5.41
N LEU A 221 -14.17 42.75 4.42
CA LEU A 221 -14.95 43.95 4.17
C LEU A 221 -16.42 43.61 3.84
N ALA A 222 -16.64 42.58 3.01
CA ALA A 222 -17.99 42.11 2.72
C ALA A 222 -18.70 41.64 3.99
N LEU A 223 -18.07 40.80 4.82
CA LEU A 223 -18.63 40.33 6.08
C LEU A 223 -18.96 41.49 7.03
N ILE A 224 -18.07 42.49 7.15
CA ILE A 224 -18.32 43.69 7.96
C ILE A 224 -19.49 44.51 7.39
N ALA A 225 -19.59 44.66 6.08
CA ALA A 225 -20.68 45.41 5.44
C ALA A 225 -22.06 44.77 5.71
N TRP A 226 -22.13 43.44 5.72
CA TRP A 226 -23.38 42.71 5.96
C TRP A 226 -23.71 42.54 7.44
N PHE A 227 -22.73 42.20 8.28
CA PHE A 227 -22.95 41.76 9.68
C PHE A 227 -22.33 42.68 10.74
N GLY A 228 -21.66 43.77 10.35
CA GLY A 228 -20.97 44.67 11.26
C GLY A 228 -19.89 43.95 12.08
N ARG A 229 -19.91 44.12 13.41
CA ARG A 229 -18.93 43.51 14.33
C ARG A 229 -18.95 41.98 14.31
N LEU A 230 -20.12 41.36 14.09
CA LEU A 230 -20.23 39.91 13.95
C LEU A 230 -19.49 39.42 12.70
N GLY A 231 -19.48 40.20 11.62
CA GLY A 231 -18.75 39.88 10.40
C GLY A 231 -17.23 39.83 10.60
N LEU A 232 -16.70 40.75 11.42
CA LEU A 232 -15.30 40.71 11.83
C LEU A 232 -15.00 39.45 12.67
N ALA A 233 -15.87 39.09 13.62
CA ALA A 233 -15.70 37.87 14.42
C ALA A 233 -15.70 36.60 13.56
N LEU A 234 -16.57 36.54 12.53
CA LEU A 234 -16.61 35.43 11.57
C LEU A 234 -15.34 35.35 10.71
N ALA A 235 -14.79 36.49 10.29
CA ALA A 235 -13.53 36.53 9.55
C ALA A 235 -12.35 36.02 10.41
N VAL A 236 -12.29 36.43 11.69
CA VAL A 236 -11.29 35.94 12.65
C VAL A 236 -11.47 34.44 12.92
N LEU A 237 -12.71 33.95 13.05
CA LEU A 237 -13.00 32.53 13.21
C LEU A 237 -12.49 31.72 12.00
N GLY A 238 -12.73 32.19 10.77
CA GLY A 238 -12.20 31.55 9.56
C GLY A 238 -10.68 31.50 9.53
N LEU A 239 -10.00 32.52 10.05
CA LEU A 239 -8.55 32.49 10.21
C LEU A 239 -8.11 31.41 11.22
N VAL A 240 -8.71 31.38 12.40
CA VAL A 240 -8.38 30.41 13.47
C VAL A 240 -8.62 28.97 13.00
N LEU A 241 -9.75 28.72 12.33
CA LEU A 241 -10.08 27.41 11.79
C LEU A 241 -9.16 26.98 10.63
N GLY A 242 -8.51 27.92 9.95
CA GLY A 242 -7.54 27.64 8.89
C GLY A 242 -6.13 27.30 9.38
N VAL A 243 -5.81 27.60 10.66
CA VAL A 243 -4.48 27.33 11.23
C VAL A 243 -4.12 25.83 11.22
N PRO A 244 -4.99 24.89 11.68
CA PRO A 244 -4.71 23.46 11.62
C PRO A 244 -4.36 22.96 10.21
N GLY A 245 -5.06 23.47 9.19
CA GLY A 245 -4.80 23.14 7.79
C GLY A 245 -3.43 23.64 7.31
N ALA A 246 -3.03 24.82 7.78
CA ALA A 246 -1.77 25.46 7.42
C ALA A 246 -0.52 24.83 8.08
N ILE A 247 -0.66 24.31 9.30
CA ILE A 247 0.40 23.56 9.99
C ILE A 247 0.50 22.09 9.53
N GLY A 248 -0.48 21.61 8.75
CA GLY A 248 -0.50 20.21 8.31
C GLY A 248 -0.95 19.23 9.39
N ALA A 249 -1.79 19.67 10.34
CA ALA A 249 -2.39 18.78 11.34
C ALA A 249 -3.64 18.10 10.75
N TRP A 250 -3.48 16.92 10.11
CA TRP A 250 -4.56 16.20 9.42
C TRP A 250 -4.79 14.79 9.95
N PRO A 251 -6.05 14.38 10.20
CA PRO A 251 -7.18 15.15 10.70
C PRO A 251 -7.56 14.77 12.14
N LEU A 252 -8.23 15.70 12.81
CA LEU A 252 -9.02 15.48 14.02
C LEU A 252 -10.08 14.40 13.74
N THR A 253 -9.72 13.15 14.03
CA THR A 253 -10.59 11.99 13.89
C THR A 253 -11.79 12.08 14.86
N PRO A 254 -13.04 11.81 14.44
CA PRO A 254 -13.51 11.26 13.16
C PRO A 254 -14.43 12.24 12.39
N MET A 255 -13.87 13.08 11.52
CA MET A 255 -14.68 13.93 10.62
C MET A 255 -14.69 13.40 9.17
N PRO A 256 -15.81 13.50 8.43
CA PRO A 256 -15.86 13.21 6.99
C PRO A 256 -14.83 14.03 6.19
N VAL A 257 -14.26 13.45 5.13
CA VAL A 257 -13.16 14.00 4.30
C VAL A 257 -13.41 15.44 3.80
N VAL A 258 -14.68 15.84 3.64
CA VAL A 258 -15.05 17.19 3.20
C VAL A 258 -14.59 18.29 4.17
N TRP A 259 -14.65 18.05 5.48
CA TRP A 259 -14.40 19.09 6.48
C TRP A 259 -12.93 19.43 6.64
N PRO A 260 -12.02 18.43 6.81
CA PRO A 260 -10.60 18.71 6.80
C PRO A 260 -10.25 19.51 5.54
N THR A 261 -10.62 19.02 4.35
CA THR A 261 -10.27 19.66 3.07
C THR A 261 -10.71 21.11 2.96
N LEU A 262 -11.92 21.45 3.40
CA LEU A 262 -12.37 22.85 3.43
C LEU A 262 -11.51 23.71 4.36
N LEU A 263 -11.09 23.16 5.51
CA LEU A 263 -10.24 23.86 6.49
C LEU A 263 -8.79 24.05 5.99
N ALA A 264 -8.23 23.14 5.16
CA ALA A 264 -6.94 23.35 4.46
C ALA A 264 -6.92 24.64 3.66
N TRP A 265 -8.02 24.87 2.96
CA TRP A 265 -8.10 25.89 1.92
C TRP A 265 -8.58 27.24 2.45
N LEU A 266 -8.84 27.34 3.76
CA LEU A 266 -8.93 28.63 4.43
C LEU A 266 -7.61 29.40 4.29
N PRO A 267 -7.65 30.75 4.42
CA PRO A 267 -6.57 31.60 3.93
C PRO A 267 -5.16 31.26 4.45
N PRO A 268 -4.96 30.92 5.74
CA PRO A 268 -3.64 30.51 6.22
C PRO A 268 -3.08 29.29 5.48
N GLY A 269 -3.90 28.26 5.26
CA GLY A 269 -3.44 27.01 4.64
C GLY A 269 -3.21 27.16 3.15
N ALA A 270 -4.10 27.87 2.45
CA ALA A 270 -3.90 28.23 1.05
C ALA A 270 -2.64 29.08 0.82
N ALA A 271 -2.42 30.11 1.66
CA ALA A 271 -1.24 30.95 1.58
C ALA A 271 0.04 30.13 1.80
N THR A 272 0.04 29.27 2.84
CA THR A 272 1.16 28.35 3.12
C THR A 272 1.46 27.44 1.94
N TRP A 273 0.43 26.88 1.33
CA TRP A 273 0.56 25.96 0.20
C TRP A 273 1.14 26.65 -1.04
N GLY A 274 0.70 27.89 -1.33
CA GLY A 274 1.24 28.71 -2.43
C GLY A 274 2.68 29.18 -2.21
N ILE A 275 3.04 29.57 -0.99
CA ILE A 275 4.42 29.94 -0.64
C ILE A 275 5.36 28.74 -0.82
N ARG A 276 4.97 27.54 -0.35
CA ARG A 276 5.72 26.29 -0.60
C ARG A 276 5.90 26.03 -2.10
N GLY A 277 4.84 26.25 -2.88
CA GLY A 277 4.87 26.11 -4.34
C GLY A 277 5.97 26.97 -4.98
N LEU A 278 5.99 28.27 -4.67
CA LEU A 278 6.99 29.20 -5.17
C LEU A 278 8.41 28.94 -4.65
N ALA A 279 8.54 28.49 -3.41
CA ALA A 279 9.84 28.33 -2.74
C ALA A 279 10.54 27.01 -3.05
N SER A 280 9.81 25.94 -3.35
CA SER A 280 10.38 24.59 -3.40
C SER A 280 9.90 23.74 -4.57
N PHE A 281 8.82 24.15 -5.26
CA PHE A 281 8.21 23.34 -6.33
C PHE A 281 8.12 24.10 -7.65
N ASP A 282 9.04 25.03 -7.92
CA ASP A 282 9.11 25.79 -9.19
C ASP A 282 7.77 26.50 -9.55
N GLY A 283 6.99 26.89 -8.54
CA GLY A 283 5.68 27.51 -8.69
C GLY A 283 4.49 26.55 -8.79
N ALA A 284 4.72 25.23 -8.76
CA ALA A 284 3.64 24.24 -8.83
C ALA A 284 2.62 24.44 -7.71
N GLY A 285 1.38 24.66 -8.14
CA GLY A 285 0.25 24.93 -7.27
C GLY A 285 -0.02 26.41 -7.00
N ALA A 286 0.95 27.32 -7.11
CA ALA A 286 0.71 28.73 -6.80
C ALA A 286 -0.43 29.35 -7.64
N ASP A 287 -0.64 28.85 -8.86
CA ASP A 287 -1.74 29.17 -9.77
C ASP A 287 -3.13 28.99 -9.15
N ARG A 288 -3.35 27.91 -8.38
CA ARG A 288 -4.66 27.65 -7.74
C ARG A 288 -4.93 28.63 -6.61
N VAL A 289 -3.91 28.97 -5.84
CA VAL A 289 -4.04 29.99 -4.77
C VAL A 289 -4.32 31.35 -5.39
N VAL A 290 -3.64 31.68 -6.49
CA VAL A 290 -3.86 32.91 -7.23
C VAL A 290 -5.30 32.99 -7.72
N LEU A 291 -5.78 31.95 -8.42
CA LEU A 291 -7.17 31.90 -8.89
C LEU A 291 -8.16 32.03 -7.74
N MET A 292 -7.95 31.28 -6.65
CA MET A 292 -8.83 31.33 -5.49
C MET A 292 -8.88 32.73 -4.87
N MET A 293 -7.74 33.37 -4.66
CA MET A 293 -7.68 34.72 -4.08
C MET A 293 -8.24 35.79 -5.00
N MET A 294 -8.10 35.64 -6.33
CA MET A 294 -8.80 36.48 -7.31
C MET A 294 -10.31 36.32 -7.19
N LEU A 295 -10.82 35.09 -7.11
CA LEU A 295 -12.25 34.82 -6.94
C LEU A 295 -12.78 35.38 -5.61
N TRP A 296 -12.02 35.25 -4.52
CA TRP A 296 -12.35 35.84 -3.21
C TRP A 296 -12.41 37.37 -3.28
N THR A 297 -11.47 37.98 -3.99
CA THR A 297 -11.43 39.43 -4.22
C THR A 297 -12.67 39.89 -5.00
N MET A 298 -13.00 39.20 -6.10
CA MET A 298 -14.16 39.50 -6.94
C MET A 298 -15.48 39.32 -6.18
N LEU A 299 -15.62 38.22 -5.44
CA LEU A 299 -16.81 37.94 -4.63
C LEU A 299 -16.96 38.94 -3.49
N GLY A 300 -15.87 39.27 -2.79
CA GLY A 300 -15.85 40.26 -1.72
C GLY A 300 -16.21 41.66 -2.24
N LEU A 301 -15.68 42.05 -3.40
CA LEU A 301 -16.04 43.30 -4.07
C LEU A 301 -17.52 43.34 -4.42
N ALA A 302 -18.03 42.32 -5.11
CA ALA A 302 -19.43 42.23 -5.51
C ALA A 302 -20.38 42.23 -4.30
N ALA A 303 -20.06 41.47 -3.24
CA ALA A 303 -20.88 41.44 -2.04
C ALA A 303 -20.86 42.78 -1.29
N THR A 304 -19.74 43.51 -1.31
CA THR A 304 -19.63 44.84 -0.69
C THR A 304 -20.36 45.91 -1.51
N THR A 305 -20.29 45.86 -2.84
CA THR A 305 -21.03 46.79 -3.70
C THR A 305 -22.54 46.62 -3.54
N VAL A 306 -23.04 45.37 -3.52
CA VAL A 306 -24.46 45.08 -3.27
C VAL A 306 -24.90 45.65 -1.92
N ALA A 307 -24.12 45.39 -0.85
CA ALA A 307 -24.42 45.95 0.48
C ALA A 307 -24.43 47.49 0.52
N ALA A 308 -23.67 48.15 -0.36
CA ALA A 308 -23.63 49.60 -0.47
C ALA A 308 -24.79 50.19 -1.29
N THR A 309 -25.35 49.42 -2.24
CA THR A 309 -26.48 49.84 -3.08
C THR A 309 -27.85 49.65 -2.42
N GLU A 310 -27.96 48.80 -1.40
CA GLU A 310 -29.22 48.56 -0.66
C GLU A 310 -29.57 49.68 0.36
N ALA A 311 -29.13 50.92 0.15
CA ALA A 311 -29.29 52.00 1.14
C ALA A 311 -30.63 52.75 1.04
N ASP A 312 -31.56 52.47 1.99
CA ASP A 312 -32.31 53.51 2.73
C ASP A 312 -32.55 53.07 4.21
N PRO A 313 -32.34 53.94 5.23
CA PRO A 313 -32.13 53.54 6.63
C PRO A 313 -33.28 53.91 7.61
N ARG A 314 -33.40 53.09 8.68
CA ARG A 314 -34.15 53.30 9.96
C ARG A 314 -35.63 52.88 10.02
N SER A 315 -35.87 51.66 10.51
CA SER A 315 -36.73 51.42 11.70
C SER A 315 -36.69 49.94 12.11
N GLY A 316 -36.49 49.64 13.41
CA GLY A 316 -37.04 48.40 13.98
C GLY A 316 -36.13 47.21 14.32
N LEU A 317 -34.81 47.33 14.49
CA LEU A 317 -34.01 46.25 15.14
C LEU A 317 -34.05 46.29 16.68
N ARG A 318 -35.07 46.93 17.27
CA ARG A 318 -35.27 46.95 18.73
C ARG A 318 -36.25 45.89 19.24
N HIS A 319 -36.96 45.17 18.37
CA HIS A 319 -37.78 44.03 18.75
C HIS A 319 -37.66 42.91 17.71
N LEU A 320 -36.91 41.85 17.99
CA LEU A 320 -36.92 40.64 17.16
C LEU A 320 -37.28 39.41 18.00
N HIS A 321 -38.29 38.69 17.53
CA HIS A 321 -38.56 37.26 17.70
C HIS A 321 -39.35 36.82 16.44
N PRO A 322 -39.39 35.54 16.01
CA PRO A 322 -38.28 34.60 15.91
C PRO A 322 -38.29 33.78 14.60
N SER A 323 -38.97 34.17 13.53
CA SER A 323 -38.95 33.33 12.32
C SER A 323 -38.86 34.21 11.11
N LEU A 324 -37.61 34.52 10.76
CA LEU A 324 -37.26 34.88 9.39
C LEU A 324 -38.05 36.08 8.86
N ARG A 325 -37.56 37.30 9.07
CA ARG A 325 -37.85 38.38 8.11
C ARG A 325 -37.00 38.15 6.85
N ARG A 326 -37.37 37.07 6.14
CA ARG A 326 -37.05 36.59 4.77
C ARG A 326 -36.80 37.76 3.80
N ARG A 327 -35.84 37.79 2.86
CA ARG A 327 -35.06 36.72 2.21
C ARG A 327 -33.66 37.10 1.66
N PRO A 328 -33.12 38.35 1.66
CA PRO A 328 -31.81 38.61 1.05
C PRO A 328 -30.66 38.18 1.94
N VAL A 329 -30.65 38.45 3.25
CA VAL A 329 -29.51 38.11 4.11
C VAL A 329 -29.28 36.59 4.21
N VAL A 330 -30.33 35.77 4.30
CA VAL A 330 -30.18 34.30 4.34
C VAL A 330 -29.82 33.71 2.96
N ALA A 331 -30.37 34.27 1.86
CA ALA A 331 -29.99 33.85 0.51
C ALA A 331 -28.57 34.32 0.14
N THR A 332 -28.14 35.48 0.63
CA THR A 332 -26.79 36.04 0.45
C THR A 332 -25.78 35.34 1.35
N VAL A 333 -26.11 35.01 2.61
CA VAL A 333 -25.29 34.12 3.46
C VAL A 333 -25.20 32.74 2.81
N GLY A 334 -26.33 32.20 2.37
CA GLY A 334 -26.39 30.93 1.64
C GLY A 334 -25.56 30.97 0.37
N ALA A 335 -25.62 32.04 -0.42
CA ALA A 335 -24.86 32.22 -1.65
C ALA A 335 -23.38 32.51 -1.41
N ILE A 336 -23.01 33.22 -0.34
CA ILE A 336 -21.60 33.46 0.04
C ILE A 336 -20.97 32.17 0.58
N VAL A 337 -21.71 31.39 1.39
CA VAL A 337 -21.26 30.09 1.87
C VAL A 337 -21.19 29.10 0.71
N LEU A 338 -22.22 29.05 -0.16
CA LEU A 338 -22.26 28.19 -1.34
C LEU A 338 -21.18 28.60 -2.36
N ALA A 339 -20.94 29.90 -2.57
CA ALA A 339 -19.86 30.41 -3.42
C ALA A 339 -18.49 30.20 -2.79
N GLY A 340 -18.35 30.33 -1.46
CA GLY A 340 -17.12 29.96 -0.74
C GLY A 340 -16.80 28.48 -0.91
N VAL A 341 -17.81 27.61 -0.80
CA VAL A 341 -17.68 26.16 -1.07
C VAL A 341 -17.38 25.91 -2.56
N LEU A 342 -18.07 26.57 -3.49
CA LEU A 342 -17.86 26.46 -4.95
C LEU A 342 -16.52 27.03 -5.43
N VAL A 343 -15.94 28.00 -4.73
CA VAL A 343 -14.62 28.58 -5.02
C VAL A 343 -13.50 27.71 -4.43
N VAL A 344 -13.76 27.04 -3.30
CA VAL A 344 -12.82 26.05 -2.74
C VAL A 344 -12.77 24.78 -3.59
N THR A 345 -13.90 24.28 -4.12
CA THR A 345 -13.97 23.02 -4.88
C THR A 345 -13.02 22.88 -6.09
N PRO A 346 -12.85 23.85 -7.01
CA PRO A 346 -11.91 23.74 -8.12
C PRO A 346 -10.44 23.89 -7.71
N ALA A 347 -10.16 24.35 -6.48
CA ALA A 347 -8.80 24.53 -5.95
C ALA A 347 -8.30 23.35 -5.11
N VAL A 348 -9.20 22.44 -4.68
CA VAL A 348 -8.84 21.22 -3.93
C VAL A 348 -7.90 20.35 -4.78
N PRO A 349 -6.74 19.91 -4.24
CA PRO A 349 -5.86 19.03 -4.97
C PRO A 349 -6.51 17.65 -5.09
N ALA A 350 -6.25 16.96 -6.20
CA ALA A 350 -6.77 15.62 -6.50
C ALA A 350 -6.40 14.52 -5.48
N PHE A 351 -5.77 14.89 -4.36
CA PHE A 351 -5.38 14.01 -3.25
C PHE A 351 -6.54 13.53 -2.39
N THR A 352 -7.74 14.07 -2.60
CA THR A 352 -8.93 13.55 -1.92
C THR A 352 -9.79 12.80 -2.92
N VAL A 353 -10.03 11.53 -2.60
CA VAL A 353 -10.94 10.60 -3.26
C VAL A 353 -10.31 9.77 -4.38
N SER A 354 -9.59 8.76 -3.95
CA SER A 354 -9.97 7.40 -4.33
C SER A 354 -9.61 6.53 -3.14
N VAL A 355 -10.61 5.96 -2.45
CA VAL A 355 -10.36 4.77 -1.63
C VAL A 355 -9.74 3.78 -2.61
N PRO A 356 -8.43 3.50 -2.54
CA PRO A 356 -7.86 2.52 -3.45
C PRO A 356 -8.57 1.22 -3.11
N GLU A 357 -9.21 0.59 -4.09
CA GLU A 357 -9.63 -0.79 -3.92
C GLU A 357 -8.42 -1.58 -3.41
N PRO A 358 -8.57 -2.39 -2.35
CA PRO A 358 -7.46 -3.14 -1.81
C PRO A 358 -6.81 -3.95 -2.94
N ALA A 359 -5.47 -3.86 -3.01
CA ALA A 359 -4.71 -4.50 -4.07
C ALA A 359 -4.90 -6.01 -4.13
N VAL A 360 -5.23 -6.60 -2.97
CA VAL A 360 -5.62 -7.99 -2.79
C VAL A 360 -6.91 -8.04 -1.98
N THR A 361 -7.90 -8.78 -2.48
CA THR A 361 -9.15 -9.08 -1.78
C THR A 361 -9.22 -10.57 -1.45
N VAL A 362 -10.00 -10.90 -0.42
CA VAL A 362 -10.44 -12.28 -0.19
C VAL A 362 -11.91 -12.34 -0.53
N THR A 363 -12.24 -13.04 -1.63
CA THR A 363 -13.63 -13.25 -2.03
C THR A 363 -14.20 -14.40 -1.21
N CYS A 364 -14.83 -14.05 -0.09
CA CYS A 364 -15.30 -15.01 0.88
C CYS A 364 -16.56 -15.75 0.43
N ARG A 365 -16.53 -17.08 0.44
CA ARG A 365 -17.74 -17.90 0.39
C ARG A 365 -18.10 -18.34 1.82
N PRO A 366 -19.24 -17.89 2.38
CA PRO A 366 -19.66 -18.30 3.71
C PRO A 366 -20.07 -19.76 3.73
N GLY A 367 -19.79 -20.45 4.84
CA GLY A 367 -20.27 -21.81 5.07
C GLY A 367 -19.57 -22.48 6.26
N PRO A 368 -20.16 -23.57 6.80
CA PRO A 368 -19.52 -24.32 7.88
C PRO A 368 -18.19 -24.88 7.39
N GLN A 369 -17.17 -24.91 8.27
CA GLN A 369 -15.91 -25.56 7.94
C GLN A 369 -16.06 -27.08 8.03
N PRO A 370 -15.47 -27.86 7.11
CA PRO A 370 -15.40 -29.31 7.26
C PRO A 370 -14.69 -29.67 8.56
N ARG A 371 -15.16 -30.72 9.23
CA ARG A 371 -14.62 -31.19 10.51
C ARG A 371 -13.85 -32.50 10.39
N SER A 372 -13.93 -33.15 9.24
CA SER A 372 -13.24 -34.40 8.93
C SER A 372 -12.76 -34.40 7.47
N VAL A 373 -11.90 -35.36 7.15
CA VAL A 373 -11.44 -35.62 5.78
C VAL A 373 -12.62 -35.92 4.85
N ASP A 374 -13.57 -36.76 5.30
CA ASP A 374 -14.76 -37.11 4.51
C ASP A 374 -15.64 -35.89 4.19
N GLU A 375 -15.90 -35.03 5.18
CA GLU A 375 -16.66 -33.79 4.96
C GLU A 375 -15.92 -32.82 4.02
N LEU A 376 -14.58 -32.80 4.08
CA LEU A 376 -13.75 -31.98 3.19
C LEU A 376 -13.86 -32.47 1.74
N ASN A 377 -13.69 -33.76 1.51
CA ASN A 377 -13.83 -34.37 0.18
C ASN A 377 -15.24 -34.19 -0.38
N GLN A 378 -16.27 -34.47 0.42
CA GLN A 378 -17.66 -34.26 0.01
C GLN A 378 -17.90 -32.81 -0.41
N ARG A 379 -17.28 -31.84 0.27
CA ARG A 379 -17.39 -30.43 -0.10
C ARG A 379 -16.64 -30.11 -1.39
N ILE A 380 -15.46 -30.67 -1.60
CA ILE A 380 -14.67 -30.50 -2.83
C ILE A 380 -15.44 -31.06 -4.04
N GLU A 381 -16.13 -32.19 -3.88
CA GLU A 381 -16.94 -32.82 -4.93
C GLU A 381 -18.23 -32.03 -5.23
N THR A 382 -18.94 -31.59 -4.18
CA THR A 382 -20.27 -30.97 -4.34
C THR A 382 -20.22 -29.50 -4.72
N VAL A 383 -19.14 -28.79 -4.39
CA VAL A 383 -19.01 -27.36 -4.72
C VAL A 383 -18.38 -27.21 -6.10
N SER A 384 -19.17 -26.77 -7.08
CA SER A 384 -18.70 -26.56 -8.44
C SER A 384 -17.75 -25.37 -8.61
N ASP A 385 -17.74 -24.42 -7.68
CA ASP A 385 -16.97 -23.16 -7.77
C ASP A 385 -16.68 -22.56 -6.38
N PHE A 386 -15.43 -22.26 -6.05
CA PHE A 386 -15.03 -21.49 -4.89
C PHE A 386 -14.58 -20.08 -5.29
N ALA A 387 -15.56 -19.20 -5.56
CA ALA A 387 -15.32 -17.78 -5.83
C ALA A 387 -14.32 -17.53 -6.97
N GLY A 388 -14.42 -18.32 -8.04
CA GLY A 388 -13.53 -18.29 -9.20
C GLY A 388 -12.47 -19.39 -9.20
N PHE A 389 -12.29 -20.16 -8.12
CA PHE A 389 -11.47 -21.38 -8.12
C PHE A 389 -12.33 -22.58 -8.52
N VAL A 390 -11.94 -23.29 -9.59
CA VAL A 390 -12.70 -24.43 -10.12
C VAL A 390 -11.95 -25.74 -9.92
N GLY A 391 -10.62 -25.73 -10.07
CA GLY A 391 -9.73 -26.86 -9.86
C GLY A 391 -8.29 -26.38 -9.77
N GLY A 392 -7.40 -27.17 -9.19
CA GLY A 392 -5.98 -26.89 -9.16
C GLY A 392 -5.18 -28.04 -8.57
N ASP A 393 -3.89 -28.09 -8.90
CA ASP A 393 -2.95 -29.08 -8.38
C ASP A 393 -2.12 -28.57 -7.19
N VAL A 394 -1.24 -29.44 -6.69
CA VAL A 394 -0.44 -29.24 -5.47
C VAL A 394 -1.34 -29.24 -4.23
N GLY A 395 -1.68 -28.07 -3.70
CA GLY A 395 -2.50 -27.95 -2.49
C GLY A 395 -1.72 -27.91 -1.17
N ALA A 396 -0.44 -27.53 -1.16
CA ALA A 396 0.34 -27.40 0.07
C ALA A 396 -0.30 -26.42 1.06
N SER A 397 -0.23 -26.68 2.37
CA SER A 397 -0.95 -25.89 3.37
C SER A 397 -0.12 -25.54 4.61
N THR A 398 -0.48 -24.44 5.28
CA THR A 398 0.06 -24.06 6.60
C THR A 398 -1.00 -23.39 7.47
N ALA A 399 -0.97 -23.64 8.77
CA ALA A 399 -1.76 -22.88 9.74
C ALA A 399 -1.16 -21.48 9.99
N LEU A 400 -2.04 -20.53 10.29
CA LEU A 400 -1.71 -19.17 10.73
C LEU A 400 -1.92 -19.04 12.24
N ALA A 401 -1.22 -18.10 12.88
CA ALA A 401 -1.34 -17.85 14.32
C ALA A 401 -2.78 -17.48 14.74
N ASP A 402 -3.56 -16.88 13.85
CA ASP A 402 -4.97 -16.50 14.10
C ASP A 402 -5.99 -17.64 13.88
N GLY A 403 -5.52 -18.87 13.69
CA GLY A 403 -6.35 -20.07 13.53
C GLY A 403 -6.92 -20.26 12.13
N ARG A 404 -6.60 -19.36 11.18
CA ARG A 404 -6.87 -19.60 9.76
C ARG A 404 -5.86 -20.57 9.16
N ARG A 405 -6.15 -21.06 7.97
CA ARG A 405 -5.26 -21.90 7.16
C ARG A 405 -5.12 -21.33 5.77
N LEU A 406 -3.91 -21.40 5.24
CA LEU A 406 -3.64 -21.11 3.83
C LEU A 406 -3.43 -22.41 3.08
N PHE A 407 -3.97 -22.48 1.87
CA PHE A 407 -3.63 -23.47 0.86
C PHE A 407 -3.05 -22.76 -0.35
N VAL A 408 -1.95 -23.26 -0.90
CA VAL A 408 -1.38 -22.79 -2.16
C VAL A 408 -1.47 -23.90 -3.21
N PHE A 409 -1.86 -23.49 -4.41
CA PHE A 409 -2.07 -24.38 -5.55
C PHE A 409 -1.17 -23.95 -6.70
N GLY A 410 -0.75 -24.90 -7.51
CA GLY A 410 -0.08 -24.64 -8.79
C GLY A 410 -1.07 -24.22 -9.85
N ASP A 411 -1.00 -24.86 -11.01
CA ASP A 411 -1.91 -24.58 -12.12
C ASP A 411 -3.34 -24.67 -11.61
N THR A 412 -4.08 -23.58 -11.78
CA THR A 412 -5.41 -23.38 -11.18
C THR A 412 -6.38 -22.95 -12.27
N ILE A 413 -7.43 -23.75 -12.46
CA ILE A 413 -8.54 -23.47 -13.36
C ILE A 413 -9.46 -22.43 -12.73
N ARG A 414 -9.75 -21.40 -13.52
CA ARG A 414 -10.64 -20.29 -13.23
C ARG A 414 -11.85 -20.33 -14.13
N ARG A 415 -12.94 -19.74 -13.68
CA ARG A 415 -14.11 -19.55 -14.54
C ARG A 415 -13.79 -18.62 -15.71
N PRO A 416 -14.39 -18.82 -16.90
CA PRO A 416 -14.18 -17.93 -18.06
C PRO A 416 -14.56 -16.46 -17.82
N ASP A 417 -15.51 -16.18 -16.94
CA ASP A 417 -15.93 -14.83 -16.56
C ASP A 417 -15.04 -14.19 -15.48
N TYR A 418 -14.11 -14.96 -14.90
CA TYR A 418 -13.23 -14.50 -13.84
C TYR A 418 -12.11 -13.62 -14.40
N ALA A 419 -11.36 -14.08 -15.41
CA ALA A 419 -10.24 -13.37 -16.03
C ALA A 419 -10.11 -13.74 -17.52
N SER A 420 -9.31 -13.00 -18.30
CA SER A 420 -9.07 -13.30 -19.72
C SER A 420 -8.32 -14.63 -19.96
N ARG A 421 -7.77 -15.24 -18.91
CA ARG A 421 -7.16 -16.58 -18.92
C ARG A 421 -7.93 -17.50 -17.97
N THR A 422 -8.32 -18.68 -18.46
CA THR A 422 -9.00 -19.72 -17.70
C THR A 422 -8.07 -20.54 -16.82
N MET A 423 -6.75 -20.39 -16.97
CA MET A 423 -5.74 -21.06 -16.14
C MET A 423 -4.70 -20.05 -15.65
N VAL A 424 -4.33 -20.11 -14.37
CA VAL A 424 -3.23 -19.33 -13.78
C VAL A 424 -2.23 -20.27 -13.10
N ARG A 425 -0.94 -19.91 -13.10
CA ARG A 425 0.14 -20.78 -12.61
C ARG A 425 0.15 -21.03 -11.12
N ASN A 426 -0.51 -20.18 -10.35
CA ASN A 426 -0.62 -20.36 -8.91
C ASN A 426 -1.83 -19.61 -8.34
N SER A 427 -2.30 -20.11 -7.21
CA SER A 427 -3.35 -19.48 -6.43
C SER A 427 -3.23 -19.77 -4.93
N MET A 428 -4.00 -19.04 -4.12
CA MET A 428 -4.09 -19.29 -2.68
C MET A 428 -5.53 -19.18 -2.18
N LEU A 429 -5.92 -20.11 -1.33
CA LEU A 429 -7.17 -20.06 -0.58
C LEU A 429 -6.87 -19.76 0.89
N VAL A 430 -7.75 -18.97 1.51
CA VAL A 430 -7.81 -18.74 2.96
C VAL A 430 -9.02 -19.49 3.51
N LEU A 431 -8.79 -20.36 4.48
CA LEU A 431 -9.84 -21.04 5.23
C LEU A 431 -9.88 -20.45 6.64
N SER A 432 -11.01 -19.91 7.05
CA SER A 432 -11.27 -19.40 8.40
C SER A 432 -12.57 -20.00 8.97
N PRO A 433 -12.83 -19.90 10.28
CA PRO A 433 -14.09 -20.35 10.88
C PRO A 433 -15.30 -19.58 10.28
N GLY A 434 -15.89 -20.11 9.20
CA GLY A 434 -17.01 -19.51 8.48
C GLY A 434 -16.72 -18.95 7.09
N CYS A 435 -15.46 -18.95 6.63
CA CYS A 435 -15.09 -18.48 5.30
C CYS A 435 -14.12 -19.43 4.60
N THR A 436 -14.40 -19.79 3.36
CA THR A 436 -13.38 -20.25 2.41
C THR A 436 -13.31 -19.21 1.31
N GLY A 437 -12.17 -18.54 1.19
CA GLY A 437 -12.04 -17.39 0.30
C GLY A 437 -10.81 -17.48 -0.58
N LEU A 438 -10.97 -17.12 -1.84
CA LEU A 438 -9.88 -17.01 -2.79
C LEU A 438 -9.14 -15.68 -2.59
N VAL A 439 -7.81 -15.74 -2.44
CA VAL A 439 -6.95 -14.57 -2.44
C VAL A 439 -6.82 -14.08 -3.88
N GLN A 440 -7.37 -12.90 -4.17
CA GLN A 440 -7.49 -12.36 -5.50
C GLN A 440 -6.74 -11.05 -5.60
N ARG A 441 -5.82 -10.97 -6.56
CA ARG A 441 -5.22 -9.71 -6.98
C ARG A 441 -6.22 -8.89 -7.78
N ARG A 442 -6.08 -7.57 -7.76
CA ARG A 442 -6.95 -6.65 -8.51
C ARG A 442 -7.04 -6.95 -10.01
N ASN A 443 -5.92 -7.36 -10.63
CA ASN A 443 -5.87 -7.75 -12.04
C ASN A 443 -6.34 -9.19 -12.30
N LYS A 444 -6.70 -9.93 -11.25
CA LYS A 444 -7.17 -11.31 -11.28
C LYS A 444 -6.21 -12.34 -11.90
N GLY A 445 -4.92 -12.00 -12.00
CA GLY A 445 -3.87 -12.90 -12.47
C GLY A 445 -3.42 -13.90 -11.40
N ALA A 446 -2.32 -14.61 -11.69
CA ALA A 446 -1.62 -15.44 -10.70
C ALA A 446 -1.26 -14.62 -9.45
N LEU A 447 -1.30 -15.27 -8.29
CA LEU A 447 -1.03 -14.62 -7.01
C LEU A 447 0.45 -14.19 -6.90
N ILE A 448 1.34 -15.10 -7.26
CA ILE A 448 2.76 -14.86 -7.55
C ILE A 448 2.82 -14.55 -9.05
N PRO A 449 3.05 -13.29 -9.45
CA PRO A 449 2.96 -12.88 -10.84
C PRO A 449 4.08 -13.52 -11.69
N ASP A 450 3.75 -13.93 -12.91
CA ASP A 450 4.72 -14.41 -13.88
C ASP A 450 5.75 -13.32 -14.23
N ARG A 451 6.98 -13.73 -14.56
CA ARG A 451 8.03 -12.85 -15.09
C ARG A 451 7.61 -12.24 -16.42
N ALA A 452 8.25 -11.12 -16.78
CA ALA A 452 7.98 -10.42 -18.03
C ALA A 452 8.29 -11.26 -19.30
N ASP A 453 9.19 -12.24 -19.19
CA ASP A 453 9.54 -13.20 -20.25
C ASP A 453 8.60 -14.40 -20.34
N GLY A 454 7.57 -14.47 -19.48
CA GLY A 454 6.55 -15.53 -19.49
C GLY A 454 6.85 -16.71 -18.56
N VAL A 455 7.99 -16.71 -17.86
CA VAL A 455 8.30 -17.72 -16.84
C VAL A 455 7.35 -17.57 -15.64
N GLY A 456 6.63 -18.64 -15.32
CA GLY A 456 5.70 -18.71 -14.19
C GLY A 456 6.29 -19.37 -12.95
N TYR A 457 5.50 -19.40 -11.88
CA TYR A 457 5.89 -19.98 -10.59
C TYR A 457 4.89 -21.04 -10.13
N TRP A 458 5.36 -22.28 -9.95
CA TRP A 458 4.59 -23.38 -9.35
C TRP A 458 4.98 -23.57 -7.88
N PRO A 459 4.05 -23.42 -6.91
CA PRO A 459 4.30 -23.68 -5.49
C PRO A 459 4.69 -25.12 -5.23
N MET A 460 5.62 -25.31 -4.29
CA MET A 460 6.18 -26.59 -3.91
C MET A 460 5.89 -26.87 -2.43
N SER A 461 6.28 -25.94 -1.56
CA SER A 461 6.08 -26.04 -0.12
C SER A 461 5.76 -24.67 0.49
N ILE A 462 5.14 -24.69 1.66
CA ILE A 462 4.69 -23.49 2.38
C ILE A 462 4.94 -23.65 3.88
N ALA A 463 5.33 -22.56 4.53
CA ALA A 463 5.44 -22.49 5.98
C ALA A 463 5.11 -21.09 6.49
N ALA A 464 4.55 -21.00 7.69
CA ALA A 464 4.29 -19.76 8.41
C ALA A 464 5.17 -19.64 9.67
N VAL A 465 5.59 -18.41 9.99
CA VAL A 465 6.28 -18.06 11.23
C VAL A 465 5.66 -16.79 11.81
N GLU A 466 5.34 -16.80 13.11
CA GLU A 466 4.76 -15.65 13.80
C GLU A 466 5.84 -14.68 14.30
N LEU A 467 5.81 -13.44 13.82
CA LEU A 467 6.70 -12.34 14.23
C LEU A 467 5.88 -11.07 14.54
N GLY A 468 4.86 -11.20 15.41
CA GLY A 468 3.83 -10.18 15.66
C GLY A 468 2.77 -10.07 14.57
N HIS A 469 3.02 -10.71 13.43
CA HIS A 469 2.12 -11.08 12.33
C HIS A 469 2.70 -12.34 11.69
N ASP A 470 1.93 -13.06 10.89
CA ASP A 470 2.45 -14.24 10.19
C ASP A 470 3.28 -13.81 8.97
N LEU A 471 4.51 -14.31 8.89
CA LEU A 471 5.29 -14.35 7.67
C LEU A 471 5.17 -15.73 7.04
N VAL A 472 4.69 -15.76 5.81
CA VAL A 472 4.44 -17.00 5.08
C VAL A 472 5.41 -17.08 3.91
N GLY A 473 6.30 -18.05 3.95
CA GLY A 473 7.21 -18.38 2.86
C GLY A 473 6.60 -19.49 1.99
N VAL A 474 6.54 -19.25 0.68
CA VAL A 474 6.13 -20.23 -0.33
C VAL A 474 7.33 -20.52 -1.22
N MET A 475 7.90 -21.71 -1.12
CA MET A 475 8.89 -22.17 -2.09
C MET A 475 8.19 -22.51 -3.39
N THR A 476 8.77 -22.08 -4.51
CA THR A 476 8.23 -22.30 -5.84
C THR A 476 9.33 -22.79 -6.78
N GLN A 477 8.96 -23.43 -7.86
CA GLN A 477 9.84 -23.65 -9.01
C GLN A 477 9.47 -22.71 -10.15
N ARG A 478 10.47 -22.23 -10.89
CA ARG A 478 10.32 -21.44 -12.10
C ARG A 478 10.03 -22.35 -13.27
N VAL A 479 9.02 -21.99 -14.06
CA VAL A 479 8.50 -22.86 -15.11
C VAL A 479 8.36 -22.09 -16.41
N GLU A 480 9.03 -22.58 -17.45
CA GLU A 480 8.88 -22.14 -18.84
C GLU A 480 8.05 -23.17 -19.60
N GLN A 481 6.96 -22.73 -20.23
CA GLN A 481 6.19 -23.58 -21.14
C GLN A 481 6.94 -23.68 -22.48
N THR A 482 7.21 -24.89 -22.97
CA THR A 482 7.94 -25.13 -24.21
C THR A 482 7.05 -25.61 -25.38
N GLY A 483 5.79 -25.92 -25.11
CA GLY A 483 4.83 -26.45 -26.06
C GLY A 483 3.42 -26.57 -25.45
N ASP A 484 2.50 -27.19 -26.17
CA ASP A 484 1.09 -27.28 -25.79
C ASP A 484 0.75 -28.58 -25.04
N ASP A 485 1.65 -29.58 -25.04
CA ASP A 485 1.40 -30.85 -24.35
C ASP A 485 1.59 -30.74 -22.82
N LEU A 486 0.97 -31.67 -22.08
CA LEU A 486 0.96 -31.70 -20.61
C LEU A 486 2.36 -31.67 -19.97
N PHE A 487 3.36 -32.22 -20.65
CA PHE A 487 4.74 -32.33 -20.18
C PHE A 487 5.70 -31.38 -20.90
N ASP A 488 5.21 -30.48 -21.76
CA ASP A 488 6.02 -29.52 -22.50
C ASP A 488 6.37 -28.30 -21.64
N PHE A 489 7.18 -28.53 -20.62
CA PHE A 489 7.71 -27.48 -19.77
C PHE A 489 9.14 -27.76 -19.31
N ARG A 490 9.85 -26.69 -18.96
CA ARG A 490 11.16 -26.74 -18.29
C ARG A 490 11.05 -26.18 -16.88
N ASN A 491 11.68 -26.87 -15.95
CA ASN A 491 11.92 -26.36 -14.61
C ASN A 491 13.26 -25.63 -14.59
N LEU A 492 13.26 -24.33 -14.37
CA LEU A 492 14.46 -23.47 -14.43
C LEU A 492 15.13 -23.30 -13.06
N GLY A 493 14.59 -23.92 -12.01
CA GLY A 493 15.13 -23.88 -10.66
C GLY A 493 14.23 -23.17 -9.64
N PRO A 494 14.72 -23.01 -8.40
CA PRO A 494 13.88 -22.66 -7.26
C PRO A 494 13.76 -21.15 -7.03
N SER A 495 12.59 -20.71 -6.56
CA SER A 495 12.33 -19.34 -6.11
C SER A 495 11.58 -19.38 -4.77
N VAL A 496 11.50 -18.25 -4.08
CA VAL A 496 10.72 -18.09 -2.86
C VAL A 496 9.84 -16.84 -2.93
N ALA A 497 8.56 -16.99 -2.61
CA ALA A 497 7.62 -15.88 -2.44
C ALA A 497 7.32 -15.68 -0.94
N ILE A 498 7.45 -14.43 -0.48
CA ILE A 498 7.24 -14.05 0.92
C ILE A 498 5.96 -13.25 1.03
N PHE A 499 5.03 -13.71 1.85
CA PHE A 499 3.77 -13.03 2.15
C PHE A 499 3.75 -12.56 3.60
N ARG A 500 3.16 -11.38 3.80
CA ARG A 500 2.80 -10.86 5.12
C ARG A 500 1.31 -11.08 5.33
N VAL A 501 0.94 -11.66 6.46
CA VAL A 501 -0.46 -11.92 6.81
C VAL A 501 -0.75 -11.35 8.18
N GLU A 502 -1.56 -10.29 8.22
CA GLU A 502 -2.09 -9.76 9.47
C GLU A 502 -3.35 -10.52 9.89
N ALA A 503 -3.60 -10.56 11.20
CA ALA A 503 -4.74 -11.27 11.78
C ALA A 503 -6.06 -10.81 11.14
N GLY A 504 -6.85 -11.75 10.60
CA GLY A 504 -8.11 -11.50 9.91
C GLY A 504 -8.00 -10.75 8.56
N ARG A 505 -6.80 -10.44 8.06
CA ARG A 505 -6.59 -9.71 6.79
C ARG A 505 -6.08 -10.63 5.68
N ALA A 506 -6.23 -10.18 4.43
CA ALA A 506 -5.74 -10.92 3.26
C ALA A 506 -4.21 -11.06 3.29
N PRO A 507 -3.64 -12.19 2.83
CA PRO A 507 -2.21 -12.30 2.57
C PRO A 507 -1.73 -11.29 1.54
N VAL A 508 -0.63 -10.60 1.81
CA VAL A 508 -0.04 -9.59 0.93
C VAL A 508 1.36 -10.04 0.51
N LEU A 509 1.54 -10.26 -0.79
CA LEU A 509 2.85 -10.61 -1.37
C LEU A 509 3.83 -9.44 -1.17
N GLN A 510 4.94 -9.71 -0.50
CA GLN A 510 5.99 -8.72 -0.20
C GLN A 510 7.12 -8.77 -1.23
N ARG A 511 7.52 -9.99 -1.60
CA ARG A 511 8.71 -10.22 -2.41
C ARG A 511 8.65 -11.59 -3.09
N VAL A 512 9.19 -11.67 -4.30
CA VAL A 512 9.54 -12.93 -4.97
C VAL A 512 11.05 -12.88 -5.24
N VAL A 513 11.76 -13.97 -5.00
CA VAL A 513 13.21 -14.06 -5.22
C VAL A 513 13.54 -15.34 -5.97
N ASP A 514 14.16 -15.16 -7.13
CA ASP A 514 14.77 -16.25 -7.90
C ASP A 514 16.10 -16.67 -7.25
N LEU A 515 16.18 -17.94 -6.86
CA LEU A 515 17.37 -18.50 -6.22
C LEU A 515 18.23 -19.19 -7.28
N GLY A 516 19.35 -18.55 -7.61
CA GLY A 516 20.26 -18.99 -8.65
C GLY A 516 19.80 -18.61 -10.06
N ARG A 517 20.63 -18.93 -11.05
CA ARG A 517 20.32 -18.72 -12.48
C ARG A 517 19.29 -19.73 -12.99
N ASP A 518 18.60 -19.38 -14.07
CA ASP A 518 17.79 -20.31 -14.84
C ASP A 518 18.67 -21.42 -15.42
N ASP A 519 18.33 -22.67 -15.12
CA ASP A 519 19.06 -23.87 -15.54
C ASP A 519 18.11 -25.08 -15.46
N ASP A 520 17.92 -25.77 -16.59
CA ASP A 520 16.96 -26.86 -16.75
C ASP A 520 17.56 -28.26 -16.56
N ASP A 521 18.83 -28.34 -16.11
CA ASP A 521 19.48 -29.62 -15.84
C ASP A 521 18.76 -30.39 -14.71
N PRO A 522 18.10 -31.52 -15.01
CA PRO A 522 17.35 -32.28 -14.00
C PRO A 522 18.26 -32.93 -12.95
N ALA A 523 19.57 -33.05 -13.19
CA ALA A 523 20.51 -33.56 -12.21
C ALA A 523 20.80 -32.56 -11.08
N ARG A 524 20.47 -31.27 -11.28
CA ARG A 524 20.61 -30.25 -10.24
C ARG A 524 19.45 -30.32 -9.25
N PRO A 525 19.70 -30.32 -7.93
CA PRO A 525 18.63 -30.28 -6.95
C PRO A 525 17.78 -29.01 -7.04
N VAL A 526 16.47 -29.18 -7.21
CA VAL A 526 15.48 -28.10 -7.14
C VAL A 526 15.12 -27.85 -5.68
N TRP A 527 15.87 -26.97 -5.03
CA TRP A 527 15.73 -26.69 -3.59
C TRP A 527 14.35 -26.13 -3.21
N GLY A 528 13.75 -26.64 -2.13
CA GLY A 528 12.42 -26.21 -1.69
C GLY A 528 11.27 -27.05 -2.23
N SER A 529 11.58 -28.14 -2.96
CA SER A 529 10.63 -29.25 -3.24
C SER A 529 9.89 -29.72 -1.99
N ALA A 530 10.56 -29.66 -0.84
CA ALA A 530 9.95 -29.65 0.49
C ALA A 530 10.73 -28.67 1.38
N ALA A 531 10.07 -28.14 2.41
CA ALA A 531 10.71 -27.30 3.40
C ALA A 531 10.13 -27.56 4.80
N ALA A 532 10.98 -27.46 5.82
CA ALA A 532 10.60 -27.58 7.22
C ALA A 532 11.26 -26.48 8.04
N VAL A 533 10.47 -25.79 8.87
CA VAL A 533 10.95 -24.72 9.75
C VAL A 533 11.04 -25.23 11.18
N VAL A 534 12.21 -25.10 11.80
CA VAL A 534 12.44 -25.47 13.21
C VAL A 534 13.24 -24.37 13.88
N GLY A 535 12.59 -23.65 14.80
CA GLY A 535 13.18 -22.48 15.43
C GLY A 535 13.50 -21.39 14.41
N ASP A 536 14.76 -20.94 14.36
CA ASP A 536 15.25 -19.94 13.40
C ASP A 536 15.78 -20.55 12.09
N SER A 537 15.75 -21.87 11.97
CA SER A 537 16.37 -22.62 10.89
C SER A 537 15.31 -23.15 9.91
N VAL A 538 15.59 -23.01 8.63
CA VAL A 538 14.79 -23.55 7.53
C VAL A 538 15.59 -24.64 6.86
N TYR A 539 15.07 -25.87 6.87
CA TYR A 539 15.60 -27.00 6.12
C TYR A 539 14.90 -27.06 4.77
N LEU A 540 15.68 -27.06 3.70
CA LEU A 540 15.23 -26.96 2.32
C LEU A 540 15.68 -28.22 1.60
N TYR A 541 14.72 -29.07 1.23
CA TYR A 541 15.00 -30.31 0.55
C TYR A 541 14.88 -30.10 -0.96
N GLY A 542 15.90 -30.54 -1.69
CA GLY A 542 15.97 -30.43 -3.14
C GLY A 542 15.83 -31.79 -3.79
N THR A 543 15.02 -31.87 -4.85
CA THR A 543 14.89 -33.08 -5.65
C THR A 543 15.72 -32.98 -6.93
N SER A 544 16.41 -34.06 -7.29
CA SER A 544 17.15 -34.19 -8.55
C SER A 544 16.87 -35.54 -9.20
N ARG A 545 17.16 -35.63 -10.50
CA ARG A 545 17.01 -36.87 -11.27
C ARG A 545 18.11 -37.00 -12.31
N THR A 546 18.86 -38.08 -12.22
CA THR A 546 19.80 -38.54 -13.25
C THR A 546 19.06 -39.40 -14.26
N ALA A 547 19.26 -39.13 -15.55
CA ALA A 547 18.66 -39.94 -16.60
C ALA A 547 19.17 -41.40 -16.53
N GLY A 548 18.25 -42.37 -16.65
CA GLY A 548 18.58 -43.79 -16.63
C GLY A 548 18.59 -44.46 -15.24
N GLU A 549 18.43 -43.70 -14.16
CA GLU A 549 18.45 -44.23 -12.77
C GLU A 549 17.04 -44.38 -12.15
N GLY A 550 16.03 -44.61 -12.98
CA GLY A 550 14.63 -44.78 -12.55
C GLY A 550 13.80 -43.49 -12.58
N PHE A 551 12.52 -43.61 -12.22
CA PHE A 551 11.54 -42.51 -12.29
C PHE A 551 11.43 -41.69 -11.00
N GLY A 552 11.87 -42.23 -9.87
CA GLY A 552 11.96 -41.50 -8.61
C GLY A 552 12.98 -40.35 -8.69
N ARG A 553 12.98 -39.51 -7.67
CA ARG A 553 13.94 -38.41 -7.53
C ARG A 553 14.76 -38.56 -6.26
N ALA A 554 16.06 -38.34 -6.39
CA ALA A 554 16.96 -38.28 -5.25
C ALA A 554 16.68 -37.01 -4.44
N VAL A 555 16.90 -37.07 -3.13
CA VAL A 555 16.71 -35.94 -2.21
C VAL A 555 18.04 -35.52 -1.63
N SER A 556 18.32 -34.23 -1.64
CA SER A 556 19.41 -33.60 -0.88
C SER A 556 18.86 -32.55 0.08
N VAL A 557 19.62 -32.15 1.10
CA VAL A 557 19.17 -31.14 2.07
C VAL A 557 20.13 -29.95 2.20
N ALA A 558 19.54 -28.77 2.23
CA ALA A 558 20.17 -27.51 2.58
C ALA A 558 19.55 -26.95 3.87
N ARG A 559 20.28 -26.05 4.54
CA ARG A 559 19.82 -25.30 5.70
C ARG A 559 20.16 -23.82 5.53
N ALA A 560 19.20 -22.96 5.83
CA ALA A 560 19.36 -21.52 5.91
C ALA A 560 18.78 -21.00 7.24
N LYS A 561 19.18 -19.80 7.65
CA LYS A 561 18.40 -19.06 8.66
C LYS A 561 17.17 -18.47 8.01
N LEU A 562 16.11 -18.26 8.79
CA LEU A 562 14.89 -17.61 8.31
C LEU A 562 15.17 -16.25 7.65
N THR A 563 16.06 -15.45 8.25
CA THR A 563 16.48 -14.13 7.72
C THR A 563 17.27 -14.22 6.41
N ASP A 564 17.88 -15.38 6.15
CA ASP A 564 18.83 -15.59 5.06
C ASP A 564 18.22 -16.44 3.94
N ILE A 565 16.92 -16.78 4.02
CA ILE A 565 16.26 -17.68 3.06
C ILE A 565 16.30 -17.12 1.63
N THR A 566 16.33 -15.79 1.48
CA THR A 566 16.41 -15.13 0.16
C THR A 566 17.84 -14.97 -0.37
N ASP A 567 18.86 -15.27 0.43
CA ASP A 567 20.28 -15.22 0.04
C ASP A 567 20.86 -16.64 -0.01
N GLN A 568 20.85 -17.24 -1.20
CA GLN A 568 21.37 -18.58 -1.41
C GLN A 568 22.87 -18.70 -1.09
N THR A 569 23.64 -17.61 -1.08
CA THR A 569 25.07 -17.64 -0.73
C THR A 569 25.31 -17.88 0.77
N ALA A 570 24.30 -17.57 1.59
CA ALA A 570 24.32 -17.81 3.03
C ALA A 570 23.94 -19.26 3.39
N TRP A 571 23.36 -20.02 2.46
CA TRP A 571 22.90 -21.39 2.71
C TRP A 571 24.06 -22.35 2.99
N ARG A 572 23.71 -23.45 3.66
CA ARG A 572 24.63 -24.57 3.89
C ARG A 572 24.02 -25.86 3.38
N TYR A 573 24.82 -26.69 2.74
CA TYR A 573 24.42 -27.95 2.12
C TYR A 573 25.08 -29.10 2.88
N TRP A 574 24.32 -30.16 3.15
CA TRP A 574 24.83 -31.34 3.85
C TRP A 574 25.65 -32.19 2.88
N ASP A 575 26.93 -32.42 3.17
CA ASP A 575 27.83 -33.24 2.33
C ASP A 575 27.91 -34.72 2.75
N GLY A 576 27.01 -35.16 3.65
CA GLY A 576 27.03 -36.50 4.25
C GLY A 576 27.76 -36.55 5.59
N VAL A 577 28.59 -35.54 5.89
CA VAL A 577 29.39 -35.49 7.14
C VAL A 577 29.23 -34.16 7.87
N ARG A 578 29.13 -33.05 7.13
CA ARG A 578 29.04 -31.69 7.67
C ARG A 578 28.26 -30.75 6.76
N TRP A 579 27.85 -29.64 7.34
CA TRP A 579 27.27 -28.50 6.62
C TRP A 579 28.38 -27.67 5.95
N GLN A 580 28.27 -27.44 4.65
CA GLN A 580 29.27 -26.72 3.84
C GLN A 580 28.60 -25.77 2.80
N ARG A 581 29.35 -25.01 2.00
CA ARG A 581 28.81 -23.91 1.17
C ARG A 581 28.53 -24.25 -0.30
N ASP A 582 29.17 -25.28 -0.83
CA ASP A 582 29.09 -25.69 -2.23
C ASP A 582 27.89 -26.61 -2.48
N ALA A 583 26.86 -26.11 -3.17
CA ALA A 583 25.67 -26.90 -3.48
C ALA A 583 25.98 -28.18 -4.28
N GLY A 584 27.04 -28.21 -5.10
CA GLY A 584 27.42 -29.37 -5.92
C GLY A 584 27.99 -30.53 -5.11
N ARG A 585 28.28 -30.32 -3.83
CA ARG A 585 28.75 -31.36 -2.89
C ARG A 585 27.66 -31.88 -1.97
N ALA A 586 26.40 -31.49 -2.18
CA ALA A 586 25.30 -32.00 -1.39
C ALA A 586 25.19 -33.52 -1.57
N ALA A 587 25.15 -34.24 -0.46
CA ALA A 587 24.94 -35.68 -0.46
C ALA A 587 23.45 -36.00 -0.50
N THR A 588 23.13 -37.09 -1.16
CA THR A 588 21.80 -37.67 -1.19
C THR A 588 21.42 -38.21 0.20
N VAL A 589 20.21 -37.90 0.66
CA VAL A 589 19.61 -38.39 1.90
C VAL A 589 18.48 -39.39 1.66
N ILE A 590 17.91 -39.42 0.43
CA ILE A 590 17.01 -40.47 -0.11
C ILE A 590 17.44 -40.74 -1.55
N ASP A 591 17.78 -41.98 -1.87
CA ASP A 591 18.30 -42.37 -3.20
C ASP A 591 17.23 -42.35 -4.29
N GLN A 592 17.65 -42.15 -5.55
CA GLN A 592 16.73 -42.03 -6.69
C GLN A 592 15.88 -43.28 -6.94
N ALA A 593 16.47 -44.47 -6.76
CA ALA A 593 15.80 -45.75 -6.98
C ALA A 593 14.59 -45.93 -6.08
N GLU A 594 14.68 -45.43 -4.84
CA GLU A 594 13.59 -45.38 -3.86
C GLU A 594 13.08 -43.93 -3.70
N GLY A 595 13.21 -43.14 -4.76
CA GLY A 595 13.05 -41.70 -4.69
C GLY A 595 11.60 -41.23 -4.63
N VAL A 596 11.48 -39.93 -4.37
CA VAL A 596 10.21 -39.22 -4.17
C VAL A 596 9.66 -38.62 -5.47
N SER A 597 8.43 -38.12 -5.42
CA SER A 597 7.90 -37.17 -6.42
C SER A 597 8.66 -35.83 -6.40
N GLN A 598 8.55 -35.05 -7.48
CA GLN A 598 9.20 -33.72 -7.57
C GLN A 598 8.83 -32.76 -6.45
N THR A 599 7.57 -32.82 -6.01
CA THR A 599 7.06 -32.12 -4.84
C THR A 599 6.67 -33.15 -3.80
N PHE A 600 7.07 -32.93 -2.55
CA PHE A 600 6.82 -33.86 -1.45
C PHE A 600 6.78 -33.09 -0.13
N SER A 601 6.54 -33.79 0.98
CA SER A 601 6.53 -33.16 2.30
C SER A 601 7.64 -33.70 3.19
N VAL A 602 8.26 -32.80 3.95
CA VAL A 602 9.10 -33.16 5.10
C VAL A 602 8.57 -32.43 6.31
N PHE A 603 8.36 -33.15 7.40
CA PHE A 603 7.87 -32.60 8.65
C PHE A 603 8.52 -33.31 9.84
N ARG A 604 8.46 -32.66 11.00
CA ARG A 604 8.93 -33.21 12.25
C ARG A 604 7.73 -33.50 13.14
N GLU A 605 7.66 -34.71 13.69
CA GLU A 605 6.66 -35.08 14.69
C GLU A 605 7.37 -35.76 15.86
N GLY A 606 7.20 -35.17 17.05
CA GLY A 606 8.01 -35.53 18.22
C GLY A 606 9.52 -35.34 17.95
N ASP A 607 10.29 -36.41 18.15
CA ASP A 607 11.74 -36.43 17.93
C ASP A 607 12.14 -37.01 16.57
N SER A 608 11.18 -37.50 15.78
CA SER A 608 11.40 -38.07 14.45
C SER A 608 11.12 -37.08 13.33
N TRP A 609 11.81 -37.28 12.21
CA TRP A 609 11.64 -36.58 10.95
C TRP A 609 11.04 -37.53 9.93
N TYR A 610 10.06 -37.05 9.18
CA TYR A 610 9.36 -37.84 8.18
C TYR A 610 9.43 -37.14 6.83
N ALA A 611 9.73 -37.90 5.79
CA ALA A 611 9.44 -37.51 4.41
C ALA A 611 8.25 -38.34 3.92
N LEU A 612 7.28 -37.71 3.25
CA LEU A 612 6.10 -38.37 2.71
C LEU A 612 5.99 -38.07 1.22
N SER A 613 5.91 -39.12 0.41
CA SER A 613 5.81 -38.99 -1.05
C SER A 613 5.31 -40.26 -1.73
N LYS A 614 5.07 -40.16 -3.04
CA LYS A 614 4.81 -41.29 -3.92
C LYS A 614 6.14 -41.81 -4.46
N GLN A 615 6.45 -43.08 -4.20
CA GLN A 615 7.68 -43.68 -4.71
C GLN A 615 7.61 -43.79 -6.24
N SER A 616 8.70 -43.43 -6.94
CA SER A 616 8.76 -43.43 -8.42
C SER A 616 7.79 -42.49 -9.15
N ASP A 617 7.27 -41.47 -8.47
CA ASP A 617 6.45 -40.38 -9.04
C ASP A 617 5.23 -40.88 -9.85
N PHE A 618 4.92 -40.25 -10.99
CA PHE A 618 3.71 -40.52 -11.81
C PHE A 618 3.49 -41.98 -12.19
N VAL A 619 4.55 -42.78 -12.33
CA VAL A 619 4.48 -44.20 -12.73
C VAL A 619 4.34 -45.15 -11.54
N GLY A 620 4.62 -44.68 -10.32
CA GLY A 620 4.51 -45.49 -9.12
C GLY A 620 3.07 -45.70 -8.67
N THR A 621 2.92 -46.52 -7.63
CA THR A 621 1.64 -46.79 -6.94
C THR A 621 1.72 -46.48 -5.45
N ASP A 622 2.90 -46.64 -4.86
CA ASP A 622 3.06 -46.71 -3.41
C ASP A 622 3.19 -45.32 -2.80
N LEU A 623 2.32 -45.01 -1.83
CA LEU A 623 2.51 -43.90 -0.90
C LEU A 623 3.41 -44.36 0.23
N VAL A 624 4.57 -43.73 0.36
CA VAL A 624 5.63 -44.16 1.28
C VAL A 624 5.98 -43.03 2.24
N VAL A 625 6.30 -43.41 3.46
CA VAL A 625 6.85 -42.55 4.50
C VAL A 625 8.28 -42.99 4.78
N TRP A 626 9.23 -42.07 4.69
CA TRP A 626 10.61 -42.30 5.13
C TRP A 626 10.81 -41.67 6.50
N GLU A 627 11.34 -42.43 7.45
CA GLU A 627 11.64 -41.96 8.80
C GLU A 627 13.15 -41.69 8.97
N SER A 628 13.49 -40.66 9.75
CA SER A 628 14.85 -40.31 10.14
C SER A 628 14.90 -39.73 11.55
N PRO A 629 15.97 -39.99 12.34
CA PRO A 629 16.19 -39.34 13.63
C PRO A 629 16.64 -37.87 13.51
N SER A 630 16.93 -37.39 12.30
CA SER A 630 17.50 -36.06 12.06
C SER A 630 17.04 -35.45 10.73
N PRO A 631 17.15 -34.13 10.54
CA PRO A 631 16.81 -33.51 9.26
C PRO A 631 17.73 -33.94 8.09
N THR A 632 18.89 -34.52 8.39
CA THR A 632 19.92 -34.92 7.42
C THR A 632 19.90 -36.42 7.08
N GLY A 633 18.91 -37.16 7.57
CA GLY A 633 18.86 -38.60 7.41
C GLY A 633 19.69 -39.37 8.45
N PRO A 634 19.98 -40.66 8.19
CA PRO A 634 19.49 -41.42 7.03
C PRO A 634 17.97 -41.56 7.06
N PHE A 635 17.33 -41.35 5.91
CA PHE A 635 15.89 -41.57 5.74
C PHE A 635 15.66 -43.01 5.29
N THR A 636 14.92 -43.78 6.07
CA THR A 636 14.60 -45.19 5.77
C THR A 636 13.15 -45.32 5.36
N ALA A 637 12.88 -45.93 4.21
CA ALA A 637 11.51 -46.16 3.74
C ALA A 637 10.78 -47.18 4.65
N ALA A 638 9.60 -46.82 5.12
CA ALA A 638 8.66 -47.76 5.70
C ALA A 638 7.92 -48.54 4.60
N PRO A 639 7.27 -49.67 4.92
CA PRO A 639 6.31 -50.30 4.01
C PRO A 639 5.24 -49.28 3.54
N PRO A 640 4.70 -49.42 2.31
CA PRO A 640 3.71 -48.49 1.78
C PRO A 640 2.52 -48.31 2.74
N VAL A 641 2.21 -47.06 3.07
CA VAL A 641 1.11 -46.70 3.99
C VAL A 641 -0.24 -46.60 3.26
N ALA A 642 -0.21 -46.41 1.94
CA ALA A 642 -1.38 -46.51 1.07
C ALA A 642 -0.98 -46.78 -0.39
N GLN A 643 -1.97 -47.02 -1.24
CA GLN A 643 -1.81 -47.21 -2.68
C GLN A 643 -2.59 -46.13 -3.43
N ILE A 644 -1.91 -45.36 -4.28
CA ILE A 644 -2.43 -44.23 -5.06
C ILE A 644 -2.06 -44.38 -6.56
N PRO A 645 -2.49 -45.45 -7.23
CA PRO A 645 -2.10 -45.73 -8.61
C PRO A 645 -2.68 -44.70 -9.59
N SER A 646 -1.89 -44.35 -10.61
CA SER A 646 -2.43 -43.73 -11.82
C SER A 646 -3.18 -44.80 -12.64
N THR A 647 -4.23 -44.43 -13.34
CA THR A 647 -4.99 -45.30 -14.26
C THR A 647 -4.78 -44.86 -15.70
N GLY A 648 -5.35 -45.59 -16.67
CA GLY A 648 -5.26 -45.20 -18.09
C GLY A 648 -5.90 -43.84 -18.42
N SER A 649 -6.82 -43.36 -17.58
CA SER A 649 -7.56 -42.12 -17.77
C SER A 649 -7.28 -41.06 -16.69
N GLU A 650 -6.57 -41.39 -15.62
CA GLU A 650 -6.34 -40.51 -14.46
C GLU A 650 -4.90 -40.60 -13.97
N LEU A 651 -4.24 -39.45 -13.83
CA LEU A 651 -2.95 -39.31 -13.17
C LEU A 651 -3.17 -38.95 -11.70
N ARG A 652 -2.52 -39.69 -10.79
CA ARG A 652 -2.47 -39.39 -9.35
C ARG A 652 -1.04 -39.14 -8.92
N TYR A 653 -0.73 -37.96 -8.39
CA TYR A 653 0.63 -37.51 -8.20
C TYR A 653 0.77 -36.52 -7.04
N MET A 654 2.03 -36.24 -6.67
CA MET A 654 2.42 -35.26 -5.64
C MET A 654 1.58 -35.35 -4.36
N PRO A 655 1.62 -36.48 -3.63
CA PRO A 655 0.98 -36.53 -2.33
C PRO A 655 1.69 -35.60 -1.34
N LEU A 656 0.94 -34.77 -0.61
CA LEU A 656 1.47 -33.81 0.34
C LEU A 656 0.84 -33.98 1.73
N ALA A 657 1.65 -33.87 2.77
CA ALA A 657 1.25 -33.98 4.16
C ALA A 657 0.66 -32.66 4.70
N HIS A 658 -0.34 -32.77 5.57
CA HIS A 658 -1.04 -31.64 6.19
C HIS A 658 -1.07 -31.81 7.72
N PRO A 659 0.05 -31.53 8.44
CA PRO A 659 0.16 -31.79 9.87
C PRO A 659 -0.89 -31.02 10.70
N ASP A 660 -1.35 -29.87 10.22
CA ASP A 660 -2.34 -29.06 10.93
C ASP A 660 -3.79 -29.44 10.60
N LEU A 661 -4.04 -30.24 9.56
CA LEU A 661 -5.39 -30.52 9.05
C LEU A 661 -6.00 -31.75 9.73
N PHE A 662 -6.94 -31.53 10.64
CA PHE A 662 -7.61 -32.59 11.43
C PHE A 662 -6.59 -33.52 12.13
N PRO A 663 -5.69 -32.96 12.97
CA PRO A 663 -4.60 -33.71 13.56
C PRO A 663 -5.14 -34.81 14.49
N GLU A 664 -4.68 -36.03 14.27
CA GLU A 664 -4.98 -37.21 15.08
C GLU A 664 -3.64 -37.94 15.37
N PRO A 665 -3.30 -38.23 16.64
CA PRO A 665 -2.00 -38.80 16.99
C PRO A 665 -1.67 -40.08 16.22
N GLY A 666 -0.45 -40.18 15.69
CA GLY A 666 0.00 -41.34 14.92
C GLY A 666 -0.53 -41.39 13.49
N THR A 667 -1.24 -40.36 13.03
CA THR A 667 -1.79 -40.31 11.67
C THR A 667 -1.42 -39.00 10.96
N MET A 668 -1.49 -39.01 9.63
CA MET A 668 -1.29 -37.83 8.80
C MET A 668 -2.41 -37.70 7.77
N VAL A 669 -2.93 -36.49 7.60
CA VAL A 669 -3.79 -36.18 6.45
C VAL A 669 -2.91 -35.86 5.25
N VAL A 670 -3.21 -36.49 4.12
CA VAL A 670 -2.46 -36.39 2.86
C VAL A 670 -3.42 -35.93 1.77
N SER A 671 -3.02 -34.94 0.97
CA SER A 671 -3.70 -34.64 -0.30
C SER A 671 -3.01 -35.34 -1.44
N VAL A 672 -3.75 -35.68 -2.50
CA VAL A 672 -3.25 -36.26 -3.74
C VAL A 672 -3.76 -35.43 -4.90
N SER A 673 -2.85 -34.93 -5.75
CA SER A 673 -3.21 -34.21 -6.96
C SER A 673 -3.73 -35.18 -8.02
N ARG A 674 -4.72 -34.72 -8.78
CA ARG A 674 -5.42 -35.48 -9.83
C ARG A 674 -5.35 -34.73 -11.16
N ASN A 675 -5.24 -35.44 -12.27
CA ASN A 675 -5.27 -34.88 -13.63
C ASN A 675 -5.76 -35.96 -14.61
N THR A 676 -6.20 -35.57 -15.80
CA THR A 676 -6.46 -36.51 -16.90
C THR A 676 -5.18 -36.83 -17.65
N THR A 677 -5.12 -38.00 -18.30
CA THR A 677 -3.94 -38.41 -19.07
C THR A 677 -3.78 -37.66 -20.40
N ASP A 678 -4.86 -37.07 -20.92
CA ASP A 678 -4.87 -36.20 -22.10
C ASP A 678 -4.67 -34.71 -21.78
N GLY A 679 -4.68 -34.34 -20.49
CA GLY A 679 -4.54 -32.96 -20.04
C GLY A 679 -5.78 -32.07 -20.23
N ASP A 680 -6.90 -32.58 -20.76
CA ASP A 680 -8.14 -31.81 -20.92
C ASP A 680 -8.95 -31.73 -19.63
N VAL A 681 -8.42 -30.98 -18.67
CA VAL A 681 -9.11 -30.67 -17.41
C VAL A 681 -10.08 -29.51 -17.53
N GLN A 682 -10.13 -28.82 -18.68
CA GLN A 682 -11.06 -27.70 -18.87
C GLN A 682 -12.47 -28.16 -19.21
N SER A 683 -12.63 -29.32 -19.87
CA SER A 683 -13.94 -29.90 -20.16
C SER A 683 -14.65 -30.43 -18.90
N ASP A 684 -13.90 -31.03 -17.97
CA ASP A 684 -14.37 -31.40 -16.64
C ASP A 684 -13.37 -31.03 -15.52
N PRO A 685 -13.44 -29.79 -15.00
CA PRO A 685 -12.55 -29.32 -13.93
C PRO A 685 -12.67 -30.07 -12.61
N SER A 686 -13.71 -30.90 -12.41
CA SER A 686 -13.84 -31.72 -11.19
C SER A 686 -12.76 -32.80 -11.10
N LEU A 687 -12.19 -33.21 -12.24
CA LEU A 687 -11.09 -34.18 -12.35
C LEU A 687 -9.73 -33.58 -11.99
N TYR A 688 -9.67 -32.26 -11.76
CA TYR A 688 -8.46 -31.52 -11.40
C TYR A 688 -8.58 -30.88 -10.02
N ARG A 689 -9.11 -31.65 -9.06
CA ARG A 689 -9.23 -31.25 -7.65
C ARG A 689 -8.52 -32.26 -6.78
N PRO A 690 -7.83 -31.83 -5.71
CA PRO A 690 -7.13 -32.76 -4.83
C PRO A 690 -8.12 -33.65 -4.07
N GLU A 691 -7.71 -34.89 -3.84
CA GLU A 691 -8.38 -35.84 -2.95
C GLU A 691 -7.61 -35.93 -1.64
N PHE A 692 -8.29 -35.95 -0.50
CA PHE A 692 -7.66 -36.09 0.80
C PHE A 692 -7.89 -37.49 1.39
N LEU A 693 -6.87 -38.05 2.02
CA LEU A 693 -6.94 -39.31 2.76
C LEU A 693 -6.17 -39.20 4.07
N ARG A 694 -6.50 -40.06 5.03
CA ARG A 694 -5.73 -40.21 6.27
C ARG A 694 -4.91 -41.49 6.21
N VAL A 695 -3.65 -41.41 6.64
CA VAL A 695 -2.72 -42.55 6.70
C VAL A 695 -2.13 -42.67 8.10
N GLU A 696 -1.79 -43.89 8.49
CA GLU A 696 -1.02 -44.16 9.72
C GLU A 696 0.46 -43.84 9.49
N LEU A 697 1.10 -43.25 10.50
CA LEU A 697 2.55 -43.06 10.52
C LEU A 697 3.22 -44.30 11.16
N PRO A 698 4.41 -44.69 10.68
CA PRO A 698 5.11 -45.90 11.12
C PRO A 698 5.63 -45.84 12.57
#